data_AF-A0A1H5JYL8-F1
#
_entry.id   AF-A0A1H5JYL8-F1
#
_cell.length_a   1.000
_cell.length_b   1.000
_cell.length_c   1.000
_cell.angle_alpha   90.00
_cell.angle_beta   90.00
_cell.angle_gamma   90.00
#
_symmetry.space_group_name_H-M   'P 1'
#
loop_
_entity.id
_entity.type
_entity.pdbx_description
1 polymer ?
#
loop_
_entity_poly.entity_id
_entity_poly.type
_entity_poly.pdbx_seq_one_letter_code
_entity_poly.pdbx_strand_id
1 'polypeptide(L)'
;MPAHRSLARRLPRALASVLVLAAVTAGLPWILTQATTAVWASGINAFTHLLTRTDTGAAFLLALVAVGWIAWATFVASLLVEIPAQLRGRTAPRLPGLRLSQRAAGTLVSGILILFASSTLATAAPALAAPAPSAPAATATALPATTPQTHAAPTTAAAEKTAGQTYTVRAVRPAESLWSIAEKLYGHGEQYTKIADANEGHTMADGTVFHADAPIRPGWILRLPDTPTVDAMPTPVPQQADSYTVTDGDTLWQVAEEQLGDGDRYTEIFDANKNKTQPDGGRLTDPDDIHTGWKLTLPHTTAPTTPPTEATPPPPRSADKPTTPAKPAPAAPTPAASTPPTTAPTAVPDRTKTPAPAQTPTRTISAPATPTARPEGPATASPSTTAEPAAPAAEEADGSLISEVTGIGMLTAGSLLLSLGTLRILQRRRRKPGQLPAPVDNEAAEQALHAAADPGSLELLDLALRTLAHHADREGLALPAATGARITARTVELLLPAAPHTTPDSDDTYDEDIDDLPLPEEESSALAPFTLAAPGRWVLDRAQDLLDPTDAAYVPAPYPGLVTLGTDPDGNHLLINLNVSRVLLLDGTPTAVRDTARVLALEAATSTWSDHAEIITVGLGDELPTLLPQNRIRAVPHLAAARADLAELLLEQRQQADADEAPPRMPWTLVCAVDIEEGEAKLLADTLTAARELPVALVLPAQGTAGAFGAFDDAIHLVVGTPRPQHVDVLDTDLIVQSLPEEDYQAFADLLRQAHQPAQPAEEPWTQVPSTAVSVTDDGDTSPAGLPPTPFAAFTATRPLTPVPPLPTPATPEQDSGEETEKQGETEEQSSAADSTGPGHATSTGTEEGQERGAAPLAEAVSAAPAAGSAAPAAQETQVVPEAGQDIGEDEPGDAVDLHAPEVQVLGPVAVTGIQASGHGPKLAQLAAYLYFKPGPPDTVREAMDPRSPWGTATLQTRISQLRNTLGTDPDGTLYLPRDRTGIYKLSPKVRSDWDRFTRLAERGLTRGPSAGIPDLEAALALVRGVPFGGTPPAWAAARYQEMLVRITDTVHTLATWHRQSARPDLDAARRVIRQGLDIDDSAELLYQDWMLIENQAGNREGVRTAYETLLTINRRLDVSTEPETEAIYERLVNRSA
;
A
#
# COMPACT_ATOMS: atom_id res chain seq x y z
N MET A 1 2.90 -4.02 -63.86
CA MET A 1 4.22 -4.41 -63.31
C MET A 1 4.23 -4.23 -61.79
N PRO A 2 4.18 -5.29 -60.97
CA PRO A 2 4.28 -5.15 -59.50
C PRO A 2 5.69 -5.47 -58.94
N ALA A 3 6.44 -6.35 -59.59
CA ALA A 3 7.59 -7.05 -58.99
C ALA A 3 8.79 -6.18 -58.59
N HIS A 4 9.04 -5.04 -59.26
CA HIS A 4 10.23 -4.23 -58.98
C HIS A 4 10.17 -3.43 -57.67
N ARG A 5 8.97 -3.12 -57.14
CA ARG A 5 8.84 -2.32 -55.90
C ARG A 5 9.20 -3.10 -54.62
N SER A 6 9.22 -4.43 -54.64
CA SER A 6 9.56 -5.25 -53.47
C SER A 6 11.06 -5.44 -53.26
N LEU A 7 11.88 -5.37 -54.32
CA LEU A 7 13.34 -5.45 -54.24
C LEU A 7 13.95 -4.20 -53.58
N ALA A 8 13.46 -3.01 -53.95
CA ALA A 8 13.99 -1.74 -53.45
C ALA A 8 13.92 -1.59 -51.92
N ARG A 9 12.87 -2.13 -51.26
CA ARG A 9 12.74 -2.14 -49.79
C ARG A 9 13.53 -3.25 -49.08
N ARG A 10 14.09 -4.22 -49.81
CA ARG A 10 14.86 -5.35 -49.24
C ARG A 10 16.36 -5.08 -49.21
N LEU A 11 16.89 -4.45 -50.25
CA LEU A 11 18.32 -4.13 -50.36
C LEU A 11 18.90 -3.30 -49.18
N PRO A 12 18.27 -2.18 -48.72
CA PRO A 12 18.83 -1.41 -47.61
C PRO A 12 18.80 -2.17 -46.28
N ARG A 13 17.80 -3.05 -46.07
CA ARG A 13 17.75 -3.91 -44.88
C ARG A 13 18.85 -4.97 -44.89
N ALA A 14 19.12 -5.58 -46.05
CA ALA A 14 20.26 -6.49 -46.21
C ALA A 14 21.60 -5.80 -45.87
N LEU A 15 21.79 -4.58 -46.41
CA LEU A 15 23.01 -3.80 -46.25
C LEU A 15 23.18 -3.33 -44.79
N ALA A 16 22.10 -2.92 -44.13
CA ALA A 16 22.09 -2.62 -42.69
C ALA A 16 22.45 -3.86 -41.83
N SER A 17 21.89 -5.04 -42.12
CA SER A 17 22.25 -6.28 -41.39
C SER A 17 23.72 -6.66 -41.57
N VAL A 18 24.31 -6.43 -42.75
CA VAL A 18 25.75 -6.65 -42.99
C VAL A 18 26.60 -5.60 -42.26
N LEU A 19 26.19 -4.33 -42.22
CA LEU A 19 26.88 -3.28 -41.46
C LEU A 19 26.84 -3.55 -39.94
N VAL A 20 25.70 -3.95 -39.38
CA VAL A 20 25.58 -4.36 -37.97
C VAL A 20 26.47 -5.56 -37.68
N LEU A 21 26.50 -6.57 -38.56
CA LEU A 21 27.38 -7.72 -38.37
C LEU A 21 28.86 -7.34 -38.43
N ALA A 22 29.25 -6.42 -39.31
CA ALA A 22 30.61 -5.90 -39.39
C ALA A 22 30.99 -5.07 -38.14
N ALA A 23 30.07 -4.24 -37.65
CA ALA A 23 30.27 -3.45 -36.44
C ALA A 23 30.47 -4.34 -35.20
N VAL A 24 29.66 -5.39 -35.03
CA VAL A 24 29.80 -6.33 -33.91
C VAL A 24 31.03 -7.24 -34.05
N THR A 25 31.40 -7.65 -35.28
CA THR A 25 32.53 -8.58 -35.46
C THR A 25 33.91 -7.90 -35.49
N ALA A 26 34.02 -6.65 -35.95
CA ALA A 26 35.30 -5.92 -36.07
C ALA A 26 35.35 -4.61 -35.26
N GLY A 27 34.23 -3.88 -35.12
CA GLY A 27 34.16 -2.65 -34.32
C GLY A 27 34.20 -2.91 -32.82
N LEU A 28 33.42 -3.89 -32.32
CA LEU A 28 33.38 -4.20 -30.89
C LEU A 28 34.75 -4.67 -30.33
N PRO A 29 35.54 -5.52 -31.01
CA PRO A 29 36.93 -5.80 -30.60
C PRO A 29 37.81 -4.56 -30.57
N TRP A 30 37.67 -3.62 -31.51
CA TRP A 30 38.47 -2.39 -31.51
C TRP A 30 38.14 -1.55 -30.27
N ILE A 31 36.86 -1.32 -29.97
CA ILE A 31 36.42 -0.63 -28.74
C ILE A 31 36.93 -1.37 -27.49
N LEU A 32 36.76 -2.70 -27.43
CA LEU A 32 37.23 -3.52 -26.32
C LEU A 32 38.75 -3.47 -26.16
N THR A 33 39.55 -3.41 -27.23
CA THR A 33 41.00 -3.22 -27.11
C THR A 33 41.35 -1.86 -26.50
N GLN A 34 40.70 -0.77 -26.91
CA GLN A 34 40.94 0.56 -26.34
C GLN A 34 40.57 0.60 -24.84
N ALA A 35 39.39 0.09 -24.49
CA ALA A 35 38.93 -0.01 -23.11
C ALA A 35 39.86 -0.91 -22.26
N THR A 36 40.33 -2.04 -22.83
CA THR A 36 41.34 -2.89 -22.18
C THR A 36 42.61 -2.08 -21.91
N THR A 37 43.19 -1.40 -22.91
CA THR A 37 44.44 -0.65 -22.73
C THR A 37 44.32 0.52 -21.74
N ALA A 38 43.16 1.18 -21.68
CA ALA A 38 42.91 2.26 -20.73
C ALA A 38 42.82 1.77 -19.27
N VAL A 39 42.19 0.61 -19.05
CA VAL A 39 41.93 0.08 -17.69
C VAL A 39 43.02 -0.86 -17.19
N TRP A 40 43.78 -1.53 -18.07
CA TRP A 40 44.72 -2.62 -17.76
C TRP A 40 45.67 -2.32 -16.59
N ALA A 41 46.37 -1.18 -16.64
CA ALA A 41 47.38 -0.84 -15.65
C ALA A 41 46.78 -0.56 -14.26
N SER A 42 45.66 0.16 -14.19
CA SER A 42 44.99 0.47 -12.92
C SER A 42 44.24 -0.75 -12.38
N GLY A 43 43.52 -1.46 -13.24
CA GLY A 43 42.66 -2.58 -12.87
C GLY A 43 43.42 -3.80 -12.38
N ILE A 44 44.59 -4.13 -12.96
CA ILE A 44 45.41 -5.25 -12.45
C ILE A 44 45.98 -4.93 -11.07
N ASN A 45 46.50 -3.72 -10.86
CA ASN A 45 47.00 -3.29 -9.56
C ASN A 45 45.88 -3.29 -8.50
N ALA A 46 44.68 -2.79 -8.85
CA ALA A 46 43.51 -2.85 -7.98
C ALA A 46 43.11 -4.31 -7.67
N PHE A 47 43.07 -5.19 -8.67
CA PHE A 47 42.74 -6.61 -8.48
C PHE A 47 43.74 -7.34 -7.56
N THR A 48 45.04 -7.01 -7.63
CA THR A 48 46.05 -7.55 -6.71
C THR A 48 45.97 -6.97 -5.29
N HIS A 49 45.30 -5.83 -5.08
CA HIS A 49 45.21 -5.14 -3.80
C HIS A 49 43.80 -5.10 -3.19
N LEU A 50 42.82 -5.76 -3.81
CA LEU A 50 41.39 -5.76 -3.48
C LEU A 50 41.08 -6.19 -2.03
N LEU A 51 41.96 -6.96 -1.38
CA LEU A 51 41.87 -7.37 0.03
C LEU A 51 42.70 -6.51 1.00
N THR A 52 43.30 -5.41 0.53
CA THR A 52 44.34 -4.64 1.27
C THR A 52 44.22 -3.12 1.17
N ARG A 53 43.32 -2.60 0.33
CA ARG A 53 43.05 -1.16 0.13
C ARG A 53 41.57 -0.94 -0.18
N THR A 54 41.09 0.26 0.06
CA THR A 54 39.81 0.75 -0.48
C THR A 54 39.82 0.68 -2.01
N ASP A 55 38.71 0.23 -2.60
CA ASP A 55 38.58 0.13 -4.06
C ASP A 55 38.41 1.53 -4.68
N THR A 56 38.84 1.65 -5.93
CA THR A 56 38.76 2.85 -6.78
C THR A 56 37.95 2.58 -8.05
N GLY A 57 37.19 1.48 -8.10
CA GLY A 57 36.37 1.05 -9.23
C GLY A 57 37.18 0.45 -10.40
N ALA A 58 38.50 0.60 -10.41
CA ALA A 58 39.37 0.11 -11.48
C ALA A 58 39.35 -1.43 -11.62
N ALA A 59 39.16 -2.17 -10.52
CA ALA A 59 38.99 -3.62 -10.55
C ALA A 59 37.66 -4.02 -11.22
N PHE A 60 36.56 -3.33 -10.88
CA PHE A 60 35.24 -3.53 -11.49
C PHE A 60 35.25 -3.23 -13.00
N LEU A 61 35.86 -2.12 -13.43
CA LEU A 61 35.99 -1.78 -14.85
C LEU A 61 36.78 -2.84 -15.63
N LEU A 62 37.82 -3.45 -15.04
CA LEU A 62 38.57 -4.53 -15.68
C LEU A 62 37.75 -5.81 -15.81
N ALA A 63 36.95 -6.15 -14.78
CA ALA A 63 36.01 -7.26 -14.83
C ALA A 63 34.93 -7.05 -15.91
N LEU A 64 34.38 -5.83 -16.03
CA LEU A 64 33.40 -5.47 -17.05
C LEU A 64 33.94 -5.63 -18.47
N VAL A 65 35.19 -5.17 -18.72
CA VAL A 65 35.87 -5.36 -20.02
C VAL A 65 36.14 -6.84 -20.30
N ALA A 66 36.48 -7.65 -19.29
CA ALA A 66 36.65 -9.09 -19.44
C ALA A 66 35.33 -9.80 -19.81
N VAL A 67 34.20 -9.40 -19.19
CA VAL A 67 32.85 -9.89 -19.58
C VAL A 67 32.52 -9.50 -21.02
N GLY A 68 32.86 -8.28 -21.46
CA GLY A 68 32.72 -7.83 -22.84
C GLY A 68 33.46 -8.71 -23.85
N TRP A 69 34.72 -9.08 -23.55
CA TRP A 69 35.48 -10.03 -24.37
C TRP A 69 34.86 -11.43 -24.43
N ILE A 70 34.35 -11.94 -23.30
CA ILE A 70 33.66 -13.24 -23.24
C ILE A 70 32.37 -13.20 -24.07
N ALA A 71 31.57 -12.12 -23.97
CA ALA A 71 30.35 -11.93 -24.75
C ALA A 71 30.64 -11.88 -26.26
N TRP A 72 31.67 -11.13 -26.68
CA TRP A 72 32.08 -11.09 -28.09
C TRP A 72 32.58 -12.45 -28.60
N ALA A 73 33.48 -13.10 -27.85
CA ALA A 73 34.06 -14.39 -28.25
C ALA A 73 32.98 -15.49 -28.38
N THR A 74 32.00 -15.50 -27.47
CA THR A 74 30.89 -16.46 -27.50
C THR A 74 29.88 -16.17 -28.62
N PHE A 75 29.68 -14.89 -29.00
CA PHE A 75 28.93 -14.52 -30.21
C PHE A 75 29.65 -14.96 -31.49
N VAL A 76 30.96 -14.69 -31.63
CA VAL A 76 31.73 -15.08 -32.82
C VAL A 76 31.86 -16.60 -32.95
N ALA A 77 32.08 -17.32 -31.85
CA ALA A 77 32.06 -18.79 -31.84
C ALA A 77 30.70 -19.35 -32.31
N SER A 78 29.60 -18.71 -31.90
CA SER A 78 28.26 -19.07 -32.38
C SER A 78 28.11 -18.82 -33.88
N LEU A 79 28.56 -17.66 -34.38
CA LEU A 79 28.54 -17.31 -35.80
C LEU A 79 29.35 -18.30 -36.68
N LEU A 80 30.52 -18.72 -36.21
CA LEU A 80 31.41 -19.68 -36.88
C LEU A 80 30.84 -21.12 -36.93
N VAL A 81 29.96 -21.49 -36.00
CA VAL A 81 29.25 -22.78 -36.02
C VAL A 81 28.00 -22.70 -36.91
N GLU A 82 27.33 -21.55 -36.92
CA GLU A 82 26.05 -21.35 -37.60
C GLU A 82 26.20 -21.17 -39.12
N ILE A 83 27.16 -20.34 -39.57
CA ILE A 83 27.40 -20.06 -41.00
C ILE A 83 27.64 -21.35 -41.81
N PRO A 84 28.53 -22.28 -41.41
CA PRO A 84 28.76 -23.51 -42.17
C PRO A 84 27.62 -24.52 -42.06
N ALA A 85 26.75 -24.43 -41.05
CA ALA A 85 25.57 -25.27 -40.94
C ALA A 85 24.48 -24.82 -41.94
N GLN A 86 24.13 -23.53 -41.92
CA GLN A 86 23.11 -22.97 -42.81
C GLN A 86 23.55 -23.00 -44.28
N LEU A 87 24.81 -22.73 -44.61
CA LEU A 87 25.36 -22.89 -45.98
C LEU A 87 25.31 -24.33 -46.50
N ARG A 88 25.19 -25.33 -45.62
CA ARG A 88 25.04 -26.76 -45.98
C ARG A 88 23.59 -27.25 -45.88
N GLY A 89 22.62 -26.36 -45.63
CA GLY A 89 21.20 -26.71 -45.46
C GLY A 89 20.93 -27.60 -44.24
N ARG A 90 21.71 -27.45 -43.16
CA ARG A 90 21.59 -28.24 -41.93
C ARG A 90 21.40 -27.34 -40.71
N THR A 91 20.70 -27.86 -39.71
CA THR A 91 20.62 -27.22 -38.38
C THR A 91 21.99 -27.28 -37.68
N ALA A 92 22.36 -26.19 -37.01
CA ALA A 92 23.61 -26.12 -36.27
C ALA A 92 23.59 -27.01 -35.00
N PRO A 93 24.72 -27.59 -34.59
CA PRO A 93 24.83 -28.29 -33.32
C PRO A 93 24.69 -27.30 -32.15
N ARG A 94 23.71 -27.56 -31.28
CA ARG A 94 23.45 -26.72 -30.11
C ARG A 94 24.54 -26.93 -29.06
N LEU A 95 25.29 -25.87 -28.76
CA LEU A 95 26.30 -25.90 -27.71
C LEU A 95 25.64 -25.65 -26.34
N PRO A 96 26.06 -26.34 -25.26
CA PRO A 96 25.64 -26.00 -23.90
C PRO A 96 26.12 -24.59 -23.54
N GLY A 97 25.37 -23.88 -22.69
CA GLY A 97 25.61 -22.47 -22.33
C GLY A 97 25.22 -21.45 -23.41
N LEU A 98 25.52 -21.70 -24.69
CA LEU A 98 25.46 -20.70 -25.77
C LEU A 98 24.09 -20.52 -26.46
N ARG A 99 22.99 -20.83 -25.77
CA ARG A 99 21.66 -20.97 -26.40
C ARG A 99 21.03 -19.66 -26.89
N LEU A 100 21.34 -18.51 -26.29
CA LEU A 100 20.85 -17.20 -26.75
C LEU A 100 21.71 -16.65 -27.90
N SER A 101 23.03 -16.67 -27.77
CA SER A 101 23.96 -16.21 -28.80
C SER A 101 23.86 -17.03 -30.10
N GLN A 102 23.70 -18.36 -30.02
CA GLN A 102 23.41 -19.19 -31.21
C GLN A 102 22.06 -18.83 -31.87
N ARG A 103 21.02 -18.45 -31.11
CA ARG A 103 19.74 -18.00 -31.70
C ARG A 103 19.88 -16.67 -32.43
N ALA A 104 20.57 -15.69 -31.84
CA ALA A 104 20.81 -14.38 -32.45
C ALA A 104 21.70 -14.47 -33.70
N ALA A 105 22.76 -15.29 -33.66
CA ALA A 105 23.54 -15.62 -34.84
C ALA A 105 22.69 -16.31 -35.93
N GLY A 106 21.85 -17.28 -35.52
CA GLY A 106 20.96 -18.03 -36.41
C GLY A 106 19.98 -17.16 -37.20
N THR A 107 19.33 -16.20 -36.55
CA THR A 107 18.38 -15.28 -37.21
C THR A 107 19.08 -14.30 -38.16
N LEU A 108 20.25 -13.76 -37.77
CA LEU A 108 21.05 -12.88 -38.63
C LEU A 108 21.54 -13.60 -39.90
N VAL A 109 22.13 -14.79 -39.77
CA VAL A 109 22.63 -15.58 -40.91
C VAL A 109 21.49 -16.02 -41.83
N SER A 110 20.35 -16.48 -41.29
CA SER A 110 19.18 -16.85 -42.10
C SER A 110 18.57 -15.65 -42.82
N GLY A 111 18.51 -14.49 -42.17
CA GLY A 111 18.05 -13.25 -42.80
C GLY A 111 18.88 -12.87 -44.03
N ILE A 112 20.21 -12.98 -43.92
CA ILE A 112 21.14 -12.75 -45.05
C ILE A 112 20.95 -13.80 -46.15
N LEU A 113 20.89 -15.09 -45.81
CA LEU A 113 20.80 -16.17 -46.80
C LEU A 113 19.47 -16.17 -47.60
N ILE A 114 18.34 -15.88 -46.95
CA ILE A 114 17.03 -15.78 -47.63
C ILE A 114 17.02 -14.67 -48.68
N LEU A 115 17.74 -13.57 -48.44
CA LEU A 115 17.84 -12.45 -49.36
C LEU A 115 18.73 -12.75 -50.57
N PHE A 116 19.77 -13.57 -50.43
CA PHE A 116 20.60 -14.04 -51.55
C PHE A 116 19.93 -15.16 -52.38
N ALA A 117 19.27 -16.12 -51.73
CA ALA A 117 18.65 -17.29 -52.39
C ALA A 117 17.52 -16.92 -53.38
N SER A 118 16.99 -15.70 -53.30
CA SER A 118 15.86 -15.22 -54.12
C SER A 118 16.23 -14.83 -55.56
N SER A 119 17.47 -15.06 -56.02
CA SER A 119 18.00 -14.46 -57.27
C SER A 119 18.43 -15.42 -58.38
N THR A 120 18.45 -16.75 -58.17
CA THR A 120 19.15 -17.68 -59.08
C THR A 120 18.37 -18.91 -59.56
N LEU A 121 17.03 -18.89 -59.62
CA LEU A 121 16.25 -19.97 -60.27
C LEU A 121 15.14 -19.44 -61.18
N ALA A 122 15.36 -19.54 -62.48
CA ALA A 122 14.33 -19.42 -63.51
C ALA A 122 14.68 -20.25 -64.74
N THR A 123 13.95 -21.36 -65.00
CA THR A 123 13.52 -21.83 -66.35
C THR A 123 12.80 -23.19 -66.30
N ALA A 124 12.06 -23.47 -67.38
CA ALA A 124 11.44 -24.74 -67.78
C ALA A 124 10.21 -25.24 -67.00
N ALA A 125 9.31 -25.89 -67.75
CA ALA A 125 8.03 -26.47 -67.31
C ALA A 125 7.99 -27.98 -67.63
N PRO A 126 6.90 -28.69 -67.29
CA PRO A 126 5.84 -28.86 -68.30
C PRO A 126 4.41 -28.78 -67.73
N ALA A 127 3.41 -28.98 -68.60
CA ALA A 127 1.98 -29.04 -68.23
C ALA A 127 1.30 -30.28 -68.81
N LEU A 128 0.29 -30.81 -68.11
CA LEU A 128 -0.81 -31.66 -68.62
C LEU A 128 -1.93 -31.73 -67.56
N ALA A 129 -3.12 -32.22 -67.89
CA ALA A 129 -4.38 -31.70 -67.31
C ALA A 129 -5.37 -32.74 -66.70
N ALA A 130 -6.27 -32.19 -65.86
CA ALA A 130 -7.64 -32.63 -65.57
C ALA A 130 -7.85 -33.92 -64.72
N PRO A 131 -9.04 -34.13 -64.08
CA PRO A 131 -10.31 -33.39 -64.18
C PRO A 131 -10.91 -32.89 -62.84
N ALA A 132 -12.16 -32.39 -62.89
CA ALA A 132 -13.05 -32.00 -61.77
C ALA A 132 -14.44 -32.66 -61.99
N PRO A 133 -15.60 -32.17 -61.49
CA PRO A 133 -16.01 -31.61 -60.18
C PRO A 133 -17.22 -32.37 -59.56
N SER A 134 -17.81 -31.90 -58.44
CA SER A 134 -19.23 -32.13 -58.05
C SER A 134 -19.72 -31.17 -56.94
N ALA A 135 -21.04 -31.08 -56.70
CA ALA A 135 -21.72 -29.91 -56.09
C ALA A 135 -22.64 -30.23 -54.87
N PRO A 136 -23.16 -29.21 -54.12
CA PRO A 136 -23.90 -29.38 -52.85
C PRO A 136 -25.44 -29.09 -52.90
N ALA A 137 -26.17 -29.58 -51.89
CA ALA A 137 -27.57 -29.27 -51.50
C ALA A 137 -27.90 -30.08 -50.20
N ALA A 138 -28.91 -29.86 -49.35
CA ALA A 138 -29.83 -28.77 -48.91
C ALA A 138 -30.47 -29.28 -47.56
N THR A 139 -31.47 -28.77 -46.81
CA THR A 139 -32.54 -27.71 -46.82
C THR A 139 -32.96 -27.55 -45.30
N ALA A 140 -33.95 -26.81 -44.73
CA ALA A 140 -35.07 -25.92 -45.10
C ALA A 140 -35.43 -25.02 -43.86
N THR A 141 -36.66 -24.44 -43.80
CA THR A 141 -37.07 -23.40 -42.81
C THR A 141 -38.49 -23.63 -42.25
N ALA A 142 -38.78 -23.18 -41.00
CA ALA A 142 -40.14 -22.88 -40.51
C ALA A 142 -40.19 -21.90 -39.30
N LEU A 143 -41.21 -21.02 -39.27
CA LEU A 143 -41.67 -20.04 -38.24
C LEU A 143 -43.24 -20.07 -38.27
N PRO A 144 -44.08 -19.41 -37.40
CA PRO A 144 -43.91 -18.07 -36.76
C PRO A 144 -44.69 -17.81 -35.40
N ALA A 145 -44.90 -16.51 -35.06
CA ALA A 145 -46.10 -15.88 -34.43
C ALA A 145 -46.31 -15.83 -32.87
N THR A 146 -46.98 -14.84 -32.22
CA THR A 146 -47.43 -13.45 -32.58
C THR A 146 -48.04 -12.63 -31.39
N THR A 147 -47.67 -11.33 -31.26
CA THR A 147 -48.30 -10.14 -30.54
C THR A 147 -48.44 -10.00 -28.99
N PRO A 148 -48.56 -8.74 -28.45
CA PRO A 148 -48.60 -8.41 -27.01
C PRO A 148 -49.87 -7.68 -26.50
N GLN A 149 -50.03 -7.59 -25.16
CA GLN A 149 -50.81 -6.58 -24.39
C GLN A 149 -50.26 -6.50 -22.93
N THR A 150 -50.69 -5.64 -21.99
CA THR A 150 -50.84 -4.15 -21.92
C THR A 150 -51.46 -3.77 -20.54
N HIS A 151 -51.00 -2.68 -19.89
CA HIS A 151 -51.52 -2.13 -18.60
C HIS A 151 -51.34 -3.05 -17.34
N ALA A 152 -51.34 -2.58 -16.09
CA ALA A 152 -51.20 -1.24 -15.48
C ALA A 152 -50.86 -1.36 -13.96
N ALA A 153 -50.53 -0.23 -13.33
CA ALA A 153 -50.61 -0.01 -11.87
C ALA A 153 -52.00 0.61 -11.50
N PRO A 154 -52.38 0.82 -10.21
CA PRO A 154 -51.73 0.48 -8.93
C PRO A 154 -52.66 -0.36 -8.02
N THR A 155 -52.34 -0.52 -6.72
CA THR A 155 -53.34 -0.59 -5.62
C THR A 155 -52.69 -0.29 -4.27
N THR A 156 -53.38 0.49 -3.42
CA THR A 156 -52.99 0.84 -2.04
C THR A 156 -53.94 0.18 -1.04
N ALA A 157 -53.41 -0.55 -0.05
CA ALA A 157 -54.10 -0.90 1.21
C ALA A 157 -53.09 -1.52 2.20
N ALA A 158 -53.16 -1.30 3.51
CA ALA A 158 -53.88 -0.27 4.27
C ALA A 158 -53.23 -0.13 5.67
N ALA A 159 -53.27 1.05 6.28
CA ALA A 159 -52.84 1.24 7.67
C ALA A 159 -53.98 0.87 8.64
N GLU A 160 -53.65 0.19 9.75
CA GLU A 160 -54.58 -0.10 10.84
C GLU A 160 -54.13 0.60 12.13
N LYS A 161 -55.09 1.06 12.95
CA LYS A 161 -54.81 1.95 14.09
C LYS A 161 -54.50 1.18 15.37
N THR A 162 -53.29 1.38 15.90
CA THR A 162 -52.99 1.19 17.32
C THR A 162 -52.78 2.56 17.99
N ALA A 163 -53.27 2.74 19.22
CA ALA A 163 -53.09 3.97 19.98
C ALA A 163 -51.70 3.97 20.64
N GLY A 164 -50.68 4.44 19.90
CA GLY A 164 -49.29 4.43 20.34
C GLY A 164 -49.05 5.21 21.64
N GLN A 165 -48.11 4.71 22.45
CA GLN A 165 -47.54 5.48 23.56
C GLN A 165 -46.71 6.65 23.00
N THR A 166 -46.43 7.65 23.84
CA THR A 166 -45.63 8.82 23.44
C THR A 166 -44.45 9.03 24.36
N TYR A 167 -43.29 9.33 23.78
CA TYR A 167 -42.06 9.66 24.47
C TYR A 167 -41.68 11.12 24.21
N THR A 168 -41.42 11.88 25.27
CA THR A 168 -40.96 13.28 25.15
C THR A 168 -39.43 13.32 25.22
N VAL A 169 -38.79 13.80 24.16
CA VAL A 169 -37.33 13.95 24.03
C VAL A 169 -36.81 14.91 25.11
N ARG A 170 -35.77 14.53 25.85
CA ARG A 170 -35.26 15.28 27.00
C ARG A 170 -34.10 16.21 26.64
N ALA A 171 -34.00 17.34 27.36
CA ALA A 171 -32.85 18.23 27.32
C ALA A 171 -31.77 17.73 28.30
N VAL A 172 -30.89 16.86 27.82
CA VAL A 172 -29.73 16.31 28.55
C VAL A 172 -28.44 16.51 27.76
N ARG A 173 -27.29 16.23 28.38
CA ARG A 173 -25.97 16.22 27.73
C ARG A 173 -25.27 14.89 28.07
N PRO A 174 -24.83 14.08 27.09
CA PRO A 174 -25.12 14.19 25.66
C PRO A 174 -26.63 14.20 25.37
N ALA A 175 -27.03 14.74 24.21
CA ALA A 175 -28.44 14.89 23.86
C ALA A 175 -29.10 13.54 23.50
N GLU A 176 -30.39 13.37 23.82
CA GLU A 176 -31.12 12.16 23.41
C GLU A 176 -31.28 12.10 21.88
N SER A 177 -30.77 11.02 21.29
CA SER A 177 -30.95 10.62 19.89
C SER A 177 -32.03 9.52 19.78
N LEU A 178 -32.56 9.28 18.57
CA LEU A 178 -33.50 8.17 18.32
C LEU A 178 -32.90 6.81 18.73
N TRP A 179 -31.60 6.61 18.51
CA TRP A 179 -30.86 5.44 18.97
C TRP A 179 -30.89 5.29 20.50
N SER A 180 -30.48 6.33 21.23
CA SER A 180 -30.48 6.31 22.70
C SER A 180 -31.88 6.11 23.30
N ILE A 181 -32.93 6.57 22.61
CA ILE A 181 -34.33 6.37 23.00
C ILE A 181 -34.75 4.92 22.72
N ALA A 182 -34.36 4.33 21.59
CA ALA A 182 -34.66 2.93 21.27
C ALA A 182 -33.91 1.95 22.18
N GLU A 183 -32.64 2.22 22.46
CA GLU A 183 -31.81 1.47 23.41
C GLU A 183 -32.44 1.47 24.82
N LYS A 184 -32.86 2.65 25.28
CA LYS A 184 -33.49 2.89 26.59
C LYS A 184 -34.91 2.33 26.75
N LEU A 185 -35.66 2.16 25.65
CA LEU A 185 -37.05 1.69 25.67
C LEU A 185 -37.22 0.23 25.22
N TYR A 186 -36.35 -0.25 24.33
CA TYR A 186 -36.43 -1.58 23.70
C TYR A 186 -35.18 -2.44 23.95
N GLY A 187 -34.20 -1.94 24.72
CA GLY A 187 -32.94 -2.65 25.03
C GLY A 187 -31.93 -2.69 23.88
N HIS A 188 -32.27 -2.09 22.74
CA HIS A 188 -31.65 -2.33 21.44
C HIS A 188 -31.73 -1.06 20.60
N GLY A 189 -30.59 -0.35 20.44
CA GLY A 189 -30.51 0.93 19.74
C GLY A 189 -30.89 0.84 18.26
N GLU A 190 -30.63 -0.30 17.62
CA GLU A 190 -30.97 -0.62 16.23
C GLU A 190 -32.49 -0.54 15.94
N GLN A 191 -33.34 -0.58 16.97
CA GLN A 191 -34.79 -0.41 16.85
C GLN A 191 -35.24 1.06 16.67
N TYR A 192 -34.30 2.02 16.58
CA TYR A 192 -34.59 3.43 16.30
C TYR A 192 -35.37 3.63 14.99
N THR A 193 -35.11 2.78 14.00
CA THR A 193 -35.83 2.70 12.71
C THR A 193 -37.35 2.63 12.90
N LYS A 194 -37.83 1.80 13.84
CA LYS A 194 -39.26 1.70 14.18
C LYS A 194 -39.83 3.00 14.75
N ILE A 195 -39.04 3.74 15.51
CA ILE A 195 -39.45 5.05 16.06
C ILE A 195 -39.46 6.10 14.94
N ALA A 196 -38.48 6.07 14.04
CA ALA A 196 -38.45 6.92 12.85
C ALA A 196 -39.69 6.68 11.96
N ASP A 197 -39.93 5.44 11.53
CA ASP A 197 -41.09 5.06 10.70
C ASP A 197 -42.44 5.45 11.33
N ALA A 198 -42.55 5.40 12.66
CA ALA A 198 -43.75 5.77 13.41
C ALA A 198 -43.99 7.29 13.51
N ASN A 199 -43.01 8.12 13.12
CA ASN A 199 -43.04 9.58 13.20
C ASN A 199 -42.72 10.30 11.89
N GLU A 200 -42.29 9.60 10.85
CA GLU A 200 -41.92 10.19 9.55
C GLU A 200 -43.06 11.04 8.97
N GLY A 201 -42.75 12.29 8.59
CA GLY A 201 -43.73 13.28 8.14
C GLY A 201 -44.68 13.81 9.22
N HIS A 202 -44.49 13.50 10.51
CA HIS A 202 -45.36 13.97 11.58
C HIS A 202 -44.97 15.37 12.08
N THR A 203 -45.91 16.30 12.07
CA THR A 203 -45.71 17.65 12.64
C THR A 203 -45.59 17.58 14.17
N MET A 204 -44.45 18.06 14.69
CA MET A 204 -44.11 18.13 16.10
C MET A 204 -44.71 19.35 16.80
N ALA A 205 -44.59 19.39 18.14
CA ALA A 205 -45.24 20.40 18.99
C ALA A 205 -44.74 21.85 18.77
N ASP A 206 -43.59 22.05 18.13
CA ASP A 206 -43.04 23.34 17.71
C ASP A 206 -43.46 23.76 16.29
N GLY A 207 -44.24 22.93 15.59
CA GLY A 207 -44.69 23.17 14.21
C GLY A 207 -43.72 22.69 13.13
N THR A 208 -42.55 22.14 13.49
CA THR A 208 -41.65 21.48 12.53
C THR A 208 -42.21 20.12 12.10
N VAL A 209 -41.75 19.59 10.96
CA VAL A 209 -42.06 18.22 10.53
C VAL A 209 -40.88 17.33 10.91
N PHE A 210 -41.19 16.20 11.55
CA PHE A 210 -40.20 15.16 11.83
C PHE A 210 -39.79 14.45 10.55
N HIS A 211 -38.48 14.32 10.35
CA HIS A 211 -37.86 13.49 9.33
C HIS A 211 -36.74 12.67 9.98
N ALA A 212 -36.59 11.41 9.59
CA ALA A 212 -35.67 10.46 10.20
C ALA A 212 -34.17 10.82 10.07
N ASP A 213 -33.84 11.63 9.05
CA ASP A 213 -32.50 12.16 8.77
C ASP A 213 -32.19 13.47 9.53
N ALA A 214 -33.18 14.08 10.18
CA ALA A 214 -33.04 15.34 10.90
C ALA A 214 -32.81 15.14 12.41
N PRO A 215 -31.95 15.96 13.07
CA PRO A 215 -31.70 15.84 14.50
C PRO A 215 -32.93 16.20 15.34
N ILE A 216 -33.36 15.26 16.18
CA ILE A 216 -34.51 15.43 17.08
C ILE A 216 -34.25 16.49 18.15
N ARG A 217 -35.29 17.23 18.53
CA ARG A 217 -35.18 18.38 19.46
C ARG A 217 -35.80 18.07 20.82
N PRO A 218 -35.22 18.55 21.94
CA PRO A 218 -35.84 18.45 23.26
C PRO A 218 -37.26 19.05 23.26
N GLY A 219 -38.19 18.36 23.91
CA GLY A 219 -39.61 18.73 23.95
C GLY A 219 -40.46 18.19 22.79
N TRP A 220 -39.87 17.60 21.74
CA TRP A 220 -40.62 16.83 20.75
C TRP A 220 -41.29 15.60 21.38
N ILE A 221 -42.45 15.22 20.84
CA ILE A 221 -43.29 14.14 21.36
C ILE A 221 -43.38 13.05 20.30
N LEU A 222 -42.50 12.07 20.41
CA LEU A 222 -42.39 10.94 19.49
C LEU A 222 -43.46 9.89 19.82
N ARG A 223 -44.04 9.29 18.79
CA ARG A 223 -44.92 8.12 18.87
C ARG A 223 -44.08 6.85 18.93
N LEU A 224 -44.49 5.91 19.77
CA LEU A 224 -43.90 4.57 19.88
C LEU A 224 -44.84 3.56 19.19
N PRO A 225 -44.34 2.71 18.28
CA PRO A 225 -45.17 1.77 17.53
C PRO A 225 -45.67 0.60 18.39
N ASP A 226 -44.79 0.06 19.25
CA ASP A 226 -45.05 -1.09 20.11
C ASP A 226 -44.91 -0.71 21.60
N THR A 227 -45.71 -1.36 22.45
CA THR A 227 -45.46 -1.40 23.91
C THR A 227 -44.11 -2.06 24.19
N PRO A 228 -43.25 -1.47 25.03
CA PRO A 228 -41.95 -2.07 25.36
C PRO A 228 -42.14 -3.35 26.18
N THR A 229 -41.81 -4.49 25.58
CA THR A 229 -41.79 -5.79 26.27
C THR A 229 -40.54 -5.88 27.14
N VAL A 230 -40.67 -5.56 28.43
CA VAL A 230 -39.62 -5.78 29.43
C VAL A 230 -39.56 -7.27 29.78
N ASP A 231 -39.09 -8.09 28.82
CA ASP A 231 -38.77 -9.49 29.07
C ASP A 231 -37.46 -9.56 29.86
N ALA A 232 -37.58 -9.95 31.12
CA ALA A 232 -36.49 -9.85 32.08
C ALA A 232 -35.43 -10.94 31.89
N MET A 233 -34.46 -10.70 30.99
CA MET A 233 -33.09 -11.10 31.31
C MET A 233 -32.70 -10.40 32.62
N PRO A 234 -32.10 -11.12 33.59
CA PRO A 234 -31.84 -10.54 34.89
C PRO A 234 -30.78 -9.44 34.75
N THR A 235 -31.16 -8.22 35.09
CA THR A 235 -30.16 -7.22 35.48
C THR A 235 -29.29 -7.86 36.55
N PRO A 236 -27.96 -7.93 36.39
CA PRO A 236 -27.11 -8.07 37.56
C PRO A 236 -27.37 -6.81 38.37
N VAL A 237 -28.19 -6.91 39.42
CA VAL A 237 -28.22 -5.89 40.47
C VAL A 237 -26.76 -5.74 40.86
N PRO A 238 -26.11 -4.58 40.64
CA PRO A 238 -24.70 -4.46 40.91
C PRO A 238 -24.51 -4.84 42.37
N GLN A 239 -23.77 -5.93 42.62
CA GLN A 239 -23.55 -6.41 43.97
C GLN A 239 -22.66 -5.38 44.64
N GLN A 240 -23.33 -4.42 45.29
CA GLN A 240 -22.80 -3.09 45.55
C GLN A 240 -21.45 -3.21 46.25
N ALA A 241 -20.38 -2.94 45.49
CA ALA A 241 -19.05 -3.31 45.92
C ALA A 241 -18.62 -2.35 47.03
N ASP A 242 -18.52 -2.85 48.27
CA ASP A 242 -18.09 -2.07 49.43
C ASP A 242 -16.77 -1.32 49.17
N SER A 243 -15.95 -1.83 48.22
CA SER A 243 -14.85 -1.09 47.60
C SER A 243 -14.81 -1.24 46.07
N TYR A 244 -14.70 -0.12 45.37
CA TYR A 244 -14.25 -0.04 43.96
C TYR A 244 -12.72 -0.03 43.90
N THR A 245 -12.12 -0.43 42.77
CA THR A 245 -10.66 -0.35 42.56
C THR A 245 -10.37 0.47 41.30
N VAL A 246 -9.60 1.54 41.45
CA VAL A 246 -9.36 2.57 40.44
C VAL A 246 -8.58 2.01 39.23
N THR A 247 -9.08 2.25 38.03
CA THR A 247 -8.45 1.98 36.73
C THR A 247 -7.83 3.23 36.11
N ASP A 248 -7.17 3.08 34.95
CA ASP A 248 -6.44 4.15 34.30
C ASP A 248 -7.39 5.10 33.55
N GLY A 249 -7.29 6.40 33.82
CA GLY A 249 -8.20 7.43 33.30
C GLY A 249 -9.47 7.68 34.13
N ASP A 250 -9.68 6.95 35.23
CA ASP A 250 -10.80 7.16 36.15
C ASP A 250 -10.83 8.56 36.77
N THR A 251 -12.04 9.09 37.01
CA THR A 251 -12.28 10.21 37.94
C THR A 251 -13.29 9.81 39.01
N LEU A 252 -13.25 10.43 40.20
CA LEU A 252 -14.27 10.19 41.24
C LEU A 252 -15.70 10.49 40.75
N TRP A 253 -15.85 11.40 39.77
CA TRP A 253 -17.12 11.68 39.10
C TRP A 253 -17.63 10.46 38.33
N GLN A 254 -16.84 9.89 37.42
CA GLN A 254 -17.23 8.70 36.66
C GLN A 254 -17.50 7.51 37.57
N VAL A 255 -16.68 7.30 38.60
CA VAL A 255 -16.92 6.24 39.60
C VAL A 255 -18.22 6.46 40.37
N ALA A 256 -18.64 7.70 40.64
CA ALA A 256 -19.95 7.99 41.22
C ALA A 256 -21.11 7.81 40.22
N GLU A 257 -20.92 8.21 38.97
CA GLU A 257 -21.91 8.05 37.90
C GLU A 257 -22.20 6.57 37.62
N GLU A 258 -21.15 5.73 37.53
CA GLU A 258 -21.29 4.28 37.33
C GLU A 258 -21.76 3.52 38.59
N GLN A 259 -21.14 3.78 39.75
CA GLN A 259 -21.28 2.91 40.93
C GLN A 259 -22.31 3.43 41.95
N LEU A 260 -22.65 4.72 41.90
CA LEU A 260 -23.70 5.36 42.70
C LEU A 260 -24.90 5.82 41.87
N GLY A 261 -24.80 5.79 40.53
CA GLY A 261 -25.85 6.18 39.58
C GLY A 261 -25.97 7.69 39.36
N ASP A 262 -25.03 8.50 39.88
CA ASP A 262 -25.10 9.95 39.91
C ASP A 262 -23.70 10.55 40.15
N GLY A 263 -23.15 11.24 39.15
CA GLY A 263 -21.79 11.78 39.17
C GLY A 263 -21.55 12.88 40.23
N ASP A 264 -22.58 13.67 40.56
CA ASP A 264 -22.49 14.72 41.60
C ASP A 264 -22.16 14.13 42.99
N ARG A 265 -22.37 12.83 43.20
CA ARG A 265 -22.11 12.12 44.46
C ARG A 265 -20.63 11.76 44.68
N TYR A 266 -19.72 12.16 43.79
CA TYR A 266 -18.26 11.94 43.93
C TYR A 266 -17.69 12.41 45.27
N THR A 267 -18.22 13.51 45.82
CA THR A 267 -17.84 14.05 47.13
C THR A 267 -18.12 13.08 48.28
N GLU A 268 -19.15 12.23 48.19
CA GLU A 268 -19.41 11.19 49.18
C GLU A 268 -18.35 10.08 49.13
N ILE A 269 -17.85 9.72 47.94
CA ILE A 269 -16.74 8.75 47.77
C ILE A 269 -15.44 9.36 48.30
N PHE A 270 -15.20 10.65 48.03
CA PHE A 270 -14.04 11.37 48.54
C PHE A 270 -14.01 11.39 50.07
N ASP A 271 -15.06 11.91 50.72
CA ASP A 271 -15.12 11.99 52.19
C ASP A 271 -15.11 10.61 52.86
N ALA A 272 -15.70 9.59 52.23
CA ALA A 272 -15.60 8.21 52.69
C ALA A 272 -14.17 7.65 52.67
N ASN A 273 -13.24 8.21 51.88
CA ASN A 273 -11.88 7.68 51.71
C ASN A 273 -10.75 8.63 52.11
N LYS A 274 -11.06 9.90 52.40
CA LYS A 274 -10.10 10.93 52.75
C LYS A 274 -9.19 10.50 53.90
N ASN A 275 -7.88 10.68 53.73
CA ASN A 275 -6.81 10.27 54.65
C ASN A 275 -6.67 8.76 54.92
N LYS A 276 -7.45 7.85 54.30
CA LYS A 276 -7.19 6.40 54.40
C LYS A 276 -5.86 6.06 53.72
N THR A 277 -5.11 5.09 54.26
CA THR A 277 -3.90 4.57 53.60
C THR A 277 -4.30 3.66 52.44
N GLN A 278 -3.77 3.91 51.25
CA GLN A 278 -3.99 3.11 50.04
C GLN A 278 -2.89 2.04 49.85
N PRO A 279 -3.03 1.07 48.92
CA PRO A 279 -2.12 -0.09 48.79
C PRO A 279 -0.66 0.27 48.48
N ASP A 280 -0.42 1.41 47.86
CA ASP A 280 0.87 2.02 47.55
C ASP A 280 1.49 2.81 48.74
N GLY A 281 0.73 2.99 49.83
CA GLY A 281 1.09 3.84 50.97
C GLY A 281 0.55 5.28 50.88
N GLY A 282 -0.07 5.65 49.75
CA GLY A 282 -0.66 6.96 49.51
C GLY A 282 -1.89 7.25 50.37
N ARG A 283 -2.44 8.47 50.25
CA ARG A 283 -3.67 8.89 50.91
C ARG A 283 -4.44 9.86 50.02
N LEU A 284 -5.72 9.59 49.81
CA LEU A 284 -6.63 10.54 49.17
C LEU A 284 -6.75 11.81 50.03
N THR A 285 -6.23 12.94 49.55
CA THR A 285 -6.28 14.25 50.24
C THR A 285 -6.99 15.34 49.44
N ASP A 286 -6.95 15.22 48.12
CA ASP A 286 -7.60 16.09 47.13
C ASP A 286 -8.58 15.23 46.30
N PRO A 287 -9.81 15.69 45.94
CA PRO A 287 -10.77 14.87 45.19
C PRO A 287 -10.28 14.43 43.80
N ASP A 288 -9.44 15.27 43.17
CA ASP A 288 -9.00 15.05 41.78
C ASP A 288 -7.73 14.18 41.69
N ASP A 289 -7.18 13.77 42.85
CA ASP A 289 -5.93 13.02 42.99
C ASP A 289 -6.20 11.56 43.42
N ILE A 290 -6.61 10.72 42.45
CA ILE A 290 -6.72 9.27 42.61
C ILE A 290 -5.73 8.53 41.69
N HIS A 291 -5.06 7.51 42.22
CA HIS A 291 -4.12 6.70 41.45
C HIS A 291 -4.68 5.30 41.13
N THR A 292 -4.25 4.75 39.99
CA THR A 292 -4.57 3.38 39.56
C THR A 292 -4.23 2.33 40.64
N GLY A 293 -5.14 1.39 40.88
CA GLY A 293 -5.01 0.36 41.91
C GLY A 293 -5.43 0.78 43.32
N TRP A 294 -5.76 2.05 43.56
CA TRP A 294 -6.36 2.50 44.83
C TRP A 294 -7.72 1.83 45.06
N LYS A 295 -8.07 1.63 46.34
CA LYS A 295 -9.35 1.02 46.74
C LYS A 295 -10.22 2.03 47.45
N LEU A 296 -11.28 2.44 46.75
CA LEU A 296 -12.23 3.45 47.20
C LEU A 296 -13.43 2.75 47.83
N THR A 297 -13.63 2.94 49.14
CA THR A 297 -14.84 2.50 49.83
C THR A 297 -16.05 3.28 49.32
N LEU A 298 -17.11 2.61 48.86
CA LEU A 298 -18.30 3.29 48.35
C LEU A 298 -19.33 3.58 49.46
N PRO A 299 -19.98 4.76 49.47
CA PRO A 299 -20.98 5.13 50.47
C PRO A 299 -22.32 4.41 50.23
N HIS A 300 -22.80 3.66 51.21
CA HIS A 300 -24.09 2.97 51.11
C HIS A 300 -25.28 3.95 51.01
N THR A 301 -26.12 3.78 49.98
CA THR A 301 -27.37 4.55 49.82
C THR A 301 -28.39 4.22 50.92
N THR A 302 -28.32 4.93 52.04
CA THR A 302 -29.41 4.99 53.03
C THR A 302 -30.34 6.14 52.65
N ALA A 303 -31.64 5.86 52.51
CA ALA A 303 -32.62 6.87 52.12
C ALA A 303 -32.63 8.08 53.09
N PRO A 304 -32.84 9.31 52.59
CA PRO A 304 -32.63 10.53 53.37
C PRO A 304 -33.53 10.60 54.60
N THR A 305 -32.92 10.74 55.78
CA THR A 305 -33.62 10.85 57.06
C THR A 305 -33.61 12.30 57.57
N THR A 306 -34.77 12.94 57.56
CA THR A 306 -34.95 14.30 58.11
C THR A 306 -35.02 14.25 59.65
N PRO A 307 -34.26 15.10 60.39
CA PRO A 307 -34.27 15.15 61.86
C PRO A 307 -35.32 16.20 62.38
N PRO A 308 -35.46 16.50 63.69
CA PRO A 308 -36.57 15.97 64.52
C PRO A 308 -37.44 17.05 65.22
N THR A 309 -38.32 16.64 66.17
CA THR A 309 -39.28 17.43 67.04
C THR A 309 -40.74 17.32 66.53
N GLU A 310 -41.83 17.18 67.32
CA GLU A 310 -42.09 17.32 68.78
C GLU A 310 -42.87 16.11 69.39
N ALA A 311 -43.71 16.26 70.44
CA ALA A 311 -43.96 15.22 71.45
C ALA A 311 -45.43 14.99 71.94
N THR A 312 -45.76 13.72 72.30
CA THR A 312 -46.37 13.25 73.60
C THR A 312 -47.76 13.76 74.08
N PRO A 313 -48.66 12.95 74.73
CA PRO A 313 -49.05 11.51 74.67
C PRO A 313 -50.61 11.32 74.82
N PRO A 314 -51.25 10.54 75.76
CA PRO A 314 -51.28 9.08 76.14
C PRO A 314 -52.73 8.45 75.99
N PRO A 315 -53.15 7.37 76.72
CA PRO A 315 -52.83 5.92 76.78
C PRO A 315 -54.10 5.03 76.44
N PRO A 316 -54.40 3.78 76.93
CA PRO A 316 -53.64 2.74 77.69
C PRO A 316 -53.82 1.22 77.31
N ARG A 317 -52.79 0.37 77.58
CA ARG A 317 -52.83 -1.07 78.07
C ARG A 317 -53.44 -2.20 77.16
N SER A 318 -53.07 -3.50 77.23
CA SER A 318 -51.96 -4.29 77.86
C SER A 318 -51.95 -5.78 77.40
N ALA A 319 -50.83 -6.52 77.62
CA ALA A 319 -50.63 -7.99 77.60
C ALA A 319 -50.52 -8.70 76.20
N ASP A 320 -49.79 -9.82 75.98
CA ASP A 320 -48.91 -10.65 76.86
C ASP A 320 -47.77 -11.42 76.08
N LYS A 321 -47.04 -12.34 76.74
CA LYS A 321 -45.78 -13.04 76.34
C LYS A 321 -45.97 -14.59 76.07
N PRO A 322 -44.98 -15.52 76.10
CA PRO A 322 -43.89 -15.87 75.13
C PRO A 322 -43.74 -17.40 74.75
N THR A 323 -42.65 -17.77 74.03
CA THR A 323 -41.80 -19.03 74.12
C THR A 323 -41.80 -20.10 72.99
N THR A 324 -40.62 -20.71 72.76
CA THR A 324 -40.23 -21.79 71.80
C THR A 324 -40.46 -23.23 72.32
N PRO A 325 -40.50 -24.27 71.45
CA PRO A 325 -39.33 -25.13 71.10
C PRO A 325 -39.32 -25.53 69.58
N ALA A 326 -38.63 -26.53 68.98
CA ALA A 326 -37.83 -27.71 69.41
C ALA A 326 -36.77 -28.16 68.32
N LYS A 327 -36.19 -29.36 68.45
CA LYS A 327 -35.18 -30.05 67.56
C LYS A 327 -35.22 -31.58 67.87
N PRO A 328 -34.95 -32.59 66.99
CA PRO A 328 -33.82 -32.75 66.06
C PRO A 328 -34.11 -33.50 64.71
N ALA A 329 -33.10 -34.19 64.13
CA ALA A 329 -33.14 -35.06 62.92
C ALA A 329 -33.08 -36.58 63.30
N PRO A 330 -33.06 -37.60 62.38
CA PRO A 330 -32.23 -37.82 61.17
C PRO A 330 -33.10 -38.12 59.89
N ALA A 331 -32.81 -38.89 58.82
CA ALA A 331 -31.76 -39.87 58.42
C ALA A 331 -31.67 -40.08 56.87
N ALA A 332 -30.88 -41.07 56.39
CA ALA A 332 -30.77 -41.56 54.98
C ALA A 332 -30.76 -43.12 54.93
N PRO A 333 -30.89 -43.80 53.76
CA PRO A 333 -29.70 -44.27 53.00
C PRO A 333 -29.85 -44.51 51.45
N THR A 334 -28.77 -45.02 50.84
CA THR A 334 -28.44 -45.46 49.44
C THR A 334 -29.10 -46.80 48.99
N PRO A 335 -28.80 -47.52 47.83
CA PRO A 335 -27.67 -47.44 46.84
C PRO A 335 -27.95 -47.75 45.30
N ALA A 336 -26.84 -47.80 44.53
CA ALA A 336 -26.53 -48.68 43.36
C ALA A 336 -26.67 -48.21 41.88
N ALA A 337 -25.92 -48.86 40.96
CA ALA A 337 -25.65 -48.46 39.56
C ALA A 337 -25.44 -49.67 38.59
N SER A 338 -25.38 -49.46 37.26
CA SER A 338 -24.97 -50.46 36.22
C SER A 338 -24.67 -49.87 34.81
N THR A 339 -23.88 -50.59 34.00
CA THR A 339 -23.43 -50.31 32.59
C THR A 339 -23.13 -51.64 31.84
N PRO A 340 -22.75 -51.70 30.53
CA PRO A 340 -22.86 -50.73 29.43
C PRO A 340 -24.00 -51.14 28.43
N PRO A 341 -23.88 -51.87 27.28
CA PRO A 341 -22.77 -52.48 26.51
C PRO A 341 -22.60 -51.88 25.06
N THR A 342 -22.10 -52.64 24.06
CA THR A 342 -21.96 -52.25 22.62
C THR A 342 -21.88 -53.49 21.70
N THR A 343 -22.47 -53.46 20.49
CA THR A 343 -22.22 -54.45 19.39
C THR A 343 -22.68 -53.97 17.99
N ALA A 344 -21.91 -54.30 16.94
CA ALA A 344 -22.35 -54.49 15.54
C ALA A 344 -22.34 -56.03 15.21
N PRO A 345 -22.79 -56.60 14.05
CA PRO A 345 -22.36 -56.25 12.68
C PRO A 345 -23.36 -56.52 11.49
N THR A 346 -22.80 -56.44 10.26
CA THR A 346 -23.26 -56.53 8.84
C THR A 346 -24.10 -57.74 8.33
N ALA A 347 -25.06 -57.53 7.37
CA ALA A 347 -25.18 -58.22 6.03
C ALA A 347 -26.52 -58.05 5.21
N VAL A 348 -26.45 -57.50 3.97
CA VAL A 348 -26.72 -58.08 2.59
C VAL A 348 -27.76 -59.24 2.42
N PRO A 349 -28.55 -59.48 1.29
CA PRO A 349 -28.64 -58.90 -0.10
C PRO A 349 -30.04 -58.66 -0.81
N ASP A 350 -30.04 -57.80 -1.86
CA ASP A 350 -30.56 -57.93 -3.28
C ASP A 350 -31.82 -58.76 -3.71
N ARG A 351 -32.73 -58.18 -4.56
CA ARG A 351 -33.02 -58.60 -5.98
C ARG A 351 -34.28 -58.04 -6.71
N THR A 352 -34.04 -57.30 -7.81
CA THR A 352 -34.82 -57.21 -9.11
C THR A 352 -36.35 -56.93 -9.11
N LYS A 353 -36.96 -56.16 -10.04
CA LYS A 353 -36.84 -56.19 -11.52
C LYS A 353 -37.60 -55.03 -12.21
N THR A 354 -37.20 -54.64 -13.44
CA THR A 354 -37.87 -53.64 -14.30
C THR A 354 -39.13 -54.20 -15.01
N PRO A 355 -40.10 -53.37 -15.47
CA PRO A 355 -40.02 -52.82 -16.85
C PRO A 355 -40.51 -51.35 -17.03
N ALA A 356 -40.20 -50.78 -18.19
CA ALA A 356 -40.71 -49.49 -18.73
C ALA A 356 -41.72 -49.76 -19.89
N PRO A 357 -42.22 -48.79 -20.71
CA PRO A 357 -42.03 -47.32 -20.71
C PRO A 357 -43.30 -46.46 -20.94
N ALA A 358 -43.23 -45.13 -20.71
CA ALA A 358 -44.06 -44.13 -21.43
C ALA A 358 -43.61 -42.64 -21.23
N GLN A 359 -43.31 -41.98 -22.36
CA GLN A 359 -43.59 -40.56 -22.69
C GLN A 359 -42.84 -39.38 -21.99
N THR A 360 -42.78 -38.29 -22.77
CA THR A 360 -42.01 -37.01 -22.67
C THR A 360 -42.96 -35.81 -22.41
N PRO A 361 -42.56 -34.50 -22.44
CA PRO A 361 -41.24 -33.86 -22.60
C PRO A 361 -40.89 -32.74 -21.58
N THR A 362 -39.65 -32.23 -21.66
CA THR A 362 -39.21 -30.90 -21.17
C THR A 362 -39.02 -29.94 -22.36
N ARG A 363 -39.08 -28.61 -22.19
CA ARG A 363 -38.70 -27.67 -23.27
C ARG A 363 -38.07 -26.35 -22.80
N THR A 364 -36.92 -26.03 -23.40
CA THR A 364 -36.18 -24.75 -23.33
C THR A 364 -36.77 -23.70 -24.29
N ILE A 365 -36.51 -22.40 -24.05
CA ILE A 365 -36.70 -21.32 -25.03
C ILE A 365 -35.46 -20.40 -25.05
N SER A 366 -35.12 -19.87 -26.22
CA SER A 366 -34.16 -18.78 -26.42
C SER A 366 -34.59 -17.94 -27.63
N ALA A 367 -34.36 -16.61 -27.56
CA ALA A 367 -34.42 -15.62 -28.64
C ALA A 367 -35.71 -15.44 -29.49
N PRO A 368 -35.98 -14.20 -29.94
CA PRO A 368 -36.72 -13.95 -31.17
C PRO A 368 -36.10 -12.85 -32.07
N ALA A 369 -36.57 -12.75 -33.33
CA ALA A 369 -36.26 -11.65 -34.25
C ALA A 369 -37.46 -11.27 -35.15
N THR A 370 -37.33 -10.13 -35.85
CA THR A 370 -38.12 -9.47 -36.91
C THR A 370 -38.76 -10.39 -37.99
N PRO A 371 -39.74 -9.99 -38.88
CA PRO A 371 -39.83 -8.66 -39.57
C PRO A 371 -41.21 -8.10 -40.09
N THR A 372 -41.19 -6.81 -40.51
CA THR A 372 -41.76 -6.16 -41.74
C THR A 372 -43.25 -6.21 -42.19
N ALA A 373 -43.80 -5.02 -42.52
CA ALA A 373 -44.67 -4.74 -43.68
C ALA A 373 -44.55 -3.25 -44.13
N ARG A 374 -44.68 -2.91 -45.44
CA ARG A 374 -44.42 -1.53 -45.97
C ARG A 374 -45.11 -1.19 -47.32
N PRO A 375 -45.77 -0.02 -47.43
CA PRO A 375 -45.79 0.92 -48.58
C PRO A 375 -45.05 2.26 -48.23
N GLU A 376 -44.87 3.34 -49.02
CA GLU A 376 -45.15 3.68 -50.43
C GLU A 376 -43.97 4.54 -51.00
N GLY A 377 -44.23 5.71 -51.63
CA GLY A 377 -43.27 6.71 -52.16
C GLY A 377 -43.94 8.09 -52.41
N PRO A 378 -43.38 9.03 -53.24
CA PRO A 378 -42.26 8.89 -54.19
C PRO A 378 -41.23 10.07 -54.25
N ALA A 379 -40.40 10.10 -55.32
CA ALA A 379 -39.56 11.20 -55.87
C ALA A 379 -38.15 11.46 -55.27
N THR A 380 -37.10 11.87 -56.02
CA THR A 380 -36.79 11.79 -57.49
C THR A 380 -35.27 12.00 -57.74
N ALA A 381 -34.67 11.13 -58.59
CA ALA A 381 -33.41 11.28 -59.37
C ALA A 381 -32.03 11.47 -58.68
N SER A 382 -31.00 10.89 -59.32
CA SER A 382 -29.56 10.98 -58.99
C SER A 382 -28.79 11.67 -60.14
N PRO A 383 -27.46 11.87 -60.03
CA PRO A 383 -26.55 10.88 -60.64
C PRO A 383 -25.29 10.55 -59.80
N SER A 384 -24.60 9.48 -60.18
CA SER A 384 -23.46 8.88 -59.45
C SER A 384 -22.10 9.24 -60.03
N THR A 385 -21.03 9.19 -59.21
CA THR A 385 -19.63 9.08 -59.67
C THR A 385 -18.84 8.09 -58.80
N THR A 386 -18.13 7.17 -59.47
CA THR A 386 -16.95 6.35 -59.07
C THR A 386 -16.71 5.97 -57.60
N ALA A 387 -16.59 4.66 -57.35
CA ALA A 387 -15.95 4.10 -56.15
C ALA A 387 -14.68 3.31 -56.53
N GLU A 388 -13.66 3.34 -55.66
CA GLU A 388 -12.42 2.54 -55.73
C GLU A 388 -12.26 1.75 -54.40
N PRO A 389 -11.83 0.47 -54.40
CA PRO A 389 -12.07 -0.40 -53.25
C PRO A 389 -11.04 -0.27 -52.13
N ALA A 390 -11.53 -0.10 -50.89
CA ALA A 390 -10.74 -0.23 -49.67
C ALA A 390 -10.40 -1.69 -49.35
N ALA A 391 -9.31 -1.88 -48.58
CA ALA A 391 -8.90 -3.17 -48.02
C ALA A 391 -9.81 -3.59 -46.83
N PRO A 392 -9.84 -4.87 -46.40
CA PRO A 392 -10.86 -5.35 -45.49
C PRO A 392 -10.72 -4.75 -44.08
N ALA A 393 -11.86 -4.38 -43.49
CA ALA A 393 -11.95 -4.10 -42.06
C ALA A 393 -11.63 -5.38 -41.26
N ALA A 394 -11.02 -5.20 -40.08
CA ALA A 394 -11.03 -6.23 -39.07
C ALA A 394 -12.45 -6.33 -38.47
N GLU A 395 -12.88 -7.52 -38.08
CA GLU A 395 -14.16 -7.69 -37.39
C GLU A 395 -14.03 -7.09 -35.97
N GLU A 396 -14.87 -6.10 -35.67
CA GLU A 396 -14.98 -5.51 -34.34
C GLU A 396 -15.50 -6.58 -33.37
N ALA A 397 -14.73 -6.87 -32.32
CA ALA A 397 -15.18 -7.73 -31.24
C ALA A 397 -16.17 -6.94 -30.36
N ASP A 398 -17.32 -7.55 -30.09
CA ASP A 398 -18.42 -6.93 -29.35
C ASP A 398 -17.99 -6.43 -27.95
N GLY A 399 -18.58 -5.32 -27.51
CA GLY A 399 -18.00 -4.42 -26.51
C GLY A 399 -17.73 -5.02 -25.13
N SER A 400 -16.60 -4.64 -24.52
CA SER A 400 -16.21 -5.07 -23.16
C SER A 400 -17.08 -4.40 -22.09
N LEU A 401 -17.77 -5.21 -21.28
CA LEU A 401 -18.53 -4.75 -20.11
C LEU A 401 -17.61 -4.52 -18.89
N ILE A 402 -16.72 -3.53 -18.96
CA ILE A 402 -15.86 -3.13 -17.83
C ILE A 402 -15.60 -1.60 -17.87
N SER A 403 -16.56 -0.80 -17.41
CA SER A 403 -16.37 0.65 -17.15
C SER A 403 -17.41 1.29 -16.21
N GLU A 404 -18.25 0.50 -15.52
CA GLU A 404 -19.37 1.00 -14.68
C GLU A 404 -19.12 0.82 -13.17
N VAL A 405 -17.90 0.49 -12.74
CA VAL A 405 -17.54 0.32 -11.32
C VAL A 405 -16.44 1.29 -10.95
N THR A 406 -16.72 2.10 -9.92
CA THR A 406 -15.85 3.13 -9.31
C THR A 406 -15.48 4.28 -10.26
N GLY A 407 -16.09 5.45 -10.05
CA GLY A 407 -15.91 6.67 -10.86
C GLY A 407 -14.57 7.40 -10.69
N ILE A 408 -13.57 6.73 -10.14
CA ILE A 408 -12.26 7.27 -9.72
C ILE A 408 -11.20 6.98 -10.78
N GLY A 409 -10.31 7.93 -11.07
CA GLY A 409 -9.18 7.72 -11.98
C GLY A 409 -8.15 6.69 -11.48
N MET A 410 -7.47 6.01 -12.40
CA MET A 410 -6.45 4.98 -12.06
C MET A 410 -5.27 5.55 -11.25
N LEU A 411 -5.01 6.86 -11.37
CA LEU A 411 -4.02 7.58 -10.58
C LEU A 411 -4.49 7.71 -9.13
N THR A 412 -5.64 8.34 -8.90
CA THR A 412 -6.24 8.46 -7.56
C THR A 412 -6.36 7.11 -6.87
N ALA A 413 -6.91 6.08 -7.53
CA ALA A 413 -7.02 4.73 -6.96
C ALA A 413 -5.66 4.14 -6.53
N GLY A 414 -4.56 4.48 -7.22
CA GLY A 414 -3.21 4.08 -6.81
C GLY A 414 -2.64 4.90 -5.66
N SER A 415 -2.96 6.20 -5.55
CA SER A 415 -2.56 7.03 -4.40
C SER A 415 -3.23 6.56 -3.11
N LEU A 416 -4.51 6.17 -3.19
CA LEU A 416 -5.26 5.55 -2.09
C LEU A 416 -4.65 4.21 -1.66
N LEU A 417 -4.24 3.37 -2.61
CA LEU A 417 -3.52 2.12 -2.32
C LEU A 417 -2.15 2.34 -1.68
N LEU A 418 -1.41 3.35 -2.11
CA LEU A 418 -0.10 3.67 -1.54
C LEU A 418 -0.25 4.13 -0.09
N SER A 419 -1.21 5.03 0.18
CA SER A 419 -1.58 5.47 1.53
C SER A 419 -1.99 4.30 2.44
N LEU A 420 -2.85 3.38 1.95
CA LEU A 420 -3.21 2.15 2.65
C LEU A 420 -2.01 1.21 2.86
N GLY A 421 -1.07 1.16 1.91
CA GLY A 421 0.19 0.45 2.00
C GLY A 421 1.08 0.97 3.13
N THR A 422 1.27 2.29 3.20
CA THR A 422 2.01 2.96 4.28
C THR A 422 1.36 2.73 5.64
N LEU A 423 0.04 2.85 5.75
CA LEU A 423 -0.68 2.54 6.99
C LEU A 423 -0.51 1.08 7.42
N ARG A 424 -0.45 0.13 6.47
CA ARG A 424 -0.16 -1.28 6.78
C ARG A 424 1.28 -1.54 7.19
N ILE A 425 2.25 -0.77 6.68
CA ILE A 425 3.63 -0.78 7.21
C ILE A 425 3.62 -0.31 8.66
N LEU A 426 2.97 0.82 8.96
CA LEU A 426 2.84 1.34 10.32
C LEU A 426 2.08 0.35 11.24
N GLN A 427 1.06 -0.34 10.75
CA GLN A 427 0.36 -1.40 11.49
C GLN A 427 1.24 -2.63 11.77
N ARG A 428 2.13 -3.02 10.84
CA ARG A 428 3.12 -4.08 11.07
C ARG A 428 4.20 -3.68 12.08
N ARG A 429 4.59 -2.39 12.14
CA ARG A 429 5.59 -1.88 13.09
C ARG A 429 5.04 -1.74 14.52
N ARG A 430 3.87 -1.10 14.68
CA ARG A 430 3.13 -0.97 15.97
C ARG A 430 2.76 -2.32 16.63
N ARG A 431 2.92 -3.44 15.92
CA ARG A 431 2.56 -4.80 16.34
C ARG A 431 3.75 -5.47 17.05
N LYS A 432 3.57 -5.84 18.31
CA LYS A 432 4.61 -6.52 19.12
C LYS A 432 4.98 -7.88 18.52
N PRO A 433 6.21 -8.39 18.73
CA PRO A 433 6.60 -9.73 18.29
C PRO A 433 5.59 -10.81 18.69
N GLY A 434 5.34 -11.78 17.79
CA GLY A 434 4.41 -12.90 17.98
C GLY A 434 2.91 -12.62 17.74
N GLN A 435 2.47 -11.35 17.75
CA GLN A 435 1.09 -10.94 17.43
C GLN A 435 0.76 -11.08 15.92
N LEU A 436 -0.44 -10.68 15.48
CA LEU A 436 -0.76 -10.46 14.06
C LEU A 436 -1.33 -9.04 13.83
N PRO A 437 -1.30 -8.49 12.60
CA PRO A 437 -2.09 -7.32 12.23
C PRO A 437 -3.59 -7.55 12.46
N ALA A 438 -4.40 -6.50 12.44
CA ALA A 438 -5.85 -6.68 12.39
C ALA A 438 -6.26 -7.48 11.12
N PRO A 439 -7.38 -8.22 11.16
CA PRO A 439 -7.91 -8.87 9.96
C PRO A 439 -8.30 -7.84 8.89
N VAL A 440 -8.58 -8.30 7.67
CA VAL A 440 -9.17 -7.48 6.61
C VAL A 440 -10.58 -8.00 6.34
N ASP A 441 -11.59 -7.24 6.77
CA ASP A 441 -13.00 -7.59 6.62
C ASP A 441 -13.54 -7.18 5.24
N ASN A 442 -13.11 -6.02 4.72
CA ASN A 442 -13.53 -5.52 3.41
C ASN A 442 -12.48 -5.80 2.31
N GLU A 443 -12.11 -7.08 2.13
CA GLU A 443 -11.20 -7.49 1.04
C GLU A 443 -11.70 -7.07 -0.36
N ALA A 444 -13.02 -6.84 -0.52
CA ALA A 444 -13.63 -6.51 -1.80
C ALA A 444 -13.31 -5.08 -2.25
N ALA A 445 -13.41 -4.10 -1.36
CA ALA A 445 -13.04 -2.71 -1.66
C ALA A 445 -11.56 -2.56 -2.02
N GLU A 446 -10.68 -3.29 -1.32
CA GLU A 446 -9.25 -3.31 -1.64
C GLU A 446 -8.99 -3.96 -3.02
N GLN A 447 -9.72 -5.03 -3.35
CA GLN A 447 -9.67 -5.65 -4.68
C GLN A 447 -10.18 -4.73 -5.79
N ALA A 448 -11.19 -3.89 -5.53
CA ALA A 448 -11.67 -2.87 -6.46
C ALA A 448 -10.62 -1.77 -6.68
N LEU A 449 -9.99 -1.26 -5.63
CA LEU A 449 -8.88 -0.30 -5.74
C LEU A 449 -7.70 -0.89 -6.53
N HIS A 450 -7.28 -2.13 -6.25
CA HIS A 450 -6.26 -2.83 -7.04
C HIS A 450 -6.68 -3.10 -8.50
N ALA A 451 -7.98 -3.25 -8.77
CA ALA A 451 -8.49 -3.35 -10.13
C ALA A 451 -8.40 -2.00 -10.86
N ALA A 452 -8.78 -0.90 -10.22
CA ALA A 452 -8.76 0.44 -10.82
C ALA A 452 -7.35 1.05 -10.96
N ALA A 453 -6.46 0.86 -9.99
CA ALA A 453 -5.19 1.60 -9.91
C ALA A 453 -4.15 1.28 -10.99
N ASP A 454 -3.38 2.27 -11.44
CA ASP A 454 -2.12 2.03 -12.19
C ASP A 454 -0.90 2.65 -11.49
N PRO A 455 -0.33 1.97 -10.47
CA PRO A 455 0.80 2.50 -9.70
C PRO A 455 2.03 2.86 -10.55
N GLY A 456 2.26 2.15 -11.66
CA GLY A 456 3.36 2.44 -12.57
C GLY A 456 3.20 3.76 -13.34
N SER A 457 1.96 4.26 -13.50
CA SER A 457 1.73 5.60 -14.07
C SER A 457 1.85 6.72 -13.02
N LEU A 458 1.65 6.43 -11.73
CA LEU A 458 1.93 7.35 -10.62
C LEU A 458 3.43 7.56 -10.42
N GLU A 459 4.14 6.44 -10.23
CA GLU A 459 5.59 6.42 -10.02
C GLU A 459 6.31 7.10 -11.18
N LEU A 460 5.91 6.81 -12.42
CA LEU A 460 6.39 7.48 -13.63
C LEU A 460 6.17 9.01 -13.60
N LEU A 461 4.99 9.50 -13.19
CA LEU A 461 4.74 10.94 -13.13
C LEU A 461 5.65 11.60 -12.10
N ASP A 462 5.73 11.05 -10.89
CA ASP A 462 6.53 11.61 -9.80
C ASP A 462 8.02 11.62 -10.15
N LEU A 463 8.55 10.50 -10.66
CA LEU A 463 9.92 10.42 -11.15
C LEU A 463 10.19 11.40 -12.30
N ALA A 464 9.26 11.56 -13.24
CA ALA A 464 9.39 12.51 -14.34
C ALA A 464 9.47 13.97 -13.84
N LEU A 465 8.62 14.32 -12.88
CA LEU A 465 8.57 15.65 -12.27
C LEU A 465 9.82 15.93 -11.43
N ARG A 466 10.24 15.00 -10.57
CA ARG A 466 11.46 15.16 -9.75
C ARG A 466 12.74 15.16 -10.60
N THR A 467 12.78 14.37 -11.68
CA THR A 467 13.89 14.43 -12.66
C THR A 467 13.93 15.78 -13.40
N LEU A 468 12.78 16.36 -13.76
CA LEU A 468 12.70 17.71 -14.32
C LEU A 468 13.21 18.77 -13.34
N ALA A 469 12.78 18.71 -12.07
CA ALA A 469 13.25 19.61 -11.02
C ALA A 469 14.76 19.51 -10.77
N HIS A 470 15.29 18.28 -10.78
CA HIS A 470 16.73 18.03 -10.61
C HIS A 470 17.57 18.60 -11.76
N HIS A 471 17.11 18.51 -13.02
CA HIS A 471 17.82 19.13 -14.14
C HIS A 471 17.71 20.66 -14.10
N ALA A 472 16.54 21.21 -13.77
CA ALA A 472 16.34 22.66 -13.65
C ALA A 472 17.30 23.28 -12.61
N ASP A 473 17.38 22.70 -11.40
CA ASP A 473 18.33 23.12 -10.36
C ASP A 473 19.79 23.03 -10.83
N ARG A 474 20.18 21.90 -11.41
CA ARG A 474 21.56 21.67 -11.89
C ARG A 474 22.01 22.59 -13.03
N GLU A 475 21.08 23.06 -13.85
CA GLU A 475 21.35 24.00 -14.95
C GLU A 475 21.14 25.46 -14.53
N GLY A 476 20.64 25.72 -13.32
CA GLY A 476 20.33 27.07 -12.82
C GLY A 476 19.12 27.71 -13.49
N LEU A 477 18.18 26.89 -13.97
CA LEU A 477 17.03 27.30 -14.76
C LEU A 477 15.74 27.24 -13.93
N ALA A 478 14.83 28.18 -14.19
CA ALA A 478 13.53 28.21 -13.52
C ALA A 478 12.62 27.08 -14.05
N LEU A 479 11.88 26.44 -13.15
CA LEU A 479 10.82 25.51 -13.51
C LEU A 479 9.70 26.25 -14.28
N PRO A 480 9.17 25.68 -15.38
CA PRO A 480 8.05 26.29 -16.08
C PRO A 480 6.77 26.18 -15.23
N ALA A 481 5.90 27.18 -15.33
CA ALA A 481 4.59 27.16 -14.68
C ALA A 481 3.67 26.16 -15.41
N ALA A 482 3.74 24.88 -15.06
CA ALA A 482 2.91 23.84 -15.68
C ALA A 482 1.43 24.03 -15.27
N THR A 483 0.57 24.28 -16.26
CA THR A 483 -0.89 24.41 -16.11
C THR A 483 -1.56 23.09 -15.74
N GLY A 484 -1.01 21.99 -16.26
CA GLY A 484 -1.55 20.65 -16.05
C GLY A 484 -0.69 19.56 -16.69
N ALA A 485 -1.18 18.33 -16.66
CA ALA A 485 -0.51 17.18 -17.26
C ALA A 485 -1.52 16.22 -17.91
N ARG A 486 -1.06 15.47 -18.90
CA ARG A 486 -1.84 14.38 -19.52
C ARG A 486 -1.02 13.09 -19.54
N ILE A 487 -1.54 12.03 -18.93
CA ILE A 487 -0.91 10.70 -18.95
C ILE A 487 -1.61 9.80 -19.94
N THR A 488 -0.90 9.39 -20.98
CA THR A 488 -1.35 8.40 -21.95
C THR A 488 -0.72 7.04 -21.66
N ALA A 489 -1.20 5.99 -22.33
CA ALA A 489 -0.60 4.65 -22.27
C ALA A 489 0.87 4.57 -22.78
N ARG A 490 1.45 5.65 -23.32
CA ARG A 490 2.84 5.69 -23.83
C ARG A 490 3.66 6.90 -23.40
N THR A 491 3.02 7.99 -22.96
CA THR A 491 3.67 9.28 -22.69
C THR A 491 3.15 9.93 -21.42
N VAL A 492 3.97 10.80 -20.84
CA VAL A 492 3.52 11.88 -19.95
C VAL A 492 3.70 13.19 -20.71
N GLU A 493 2.64 13.97 -20.83
CA GLU A 493 2.66 15.32 -21.42
C GLU A 493 2.51 16.35 -20.30
N LEU A 494 3.34 17.38 -20.30
CA LEU A 494 3.13 18.60 -19.50
C LEU A 494 2.52 19.67 -20.39
N LEU A 495 1.47 20.29 -19.86
CA LEU A 495 0.73 21.38 -20.49
C LEU A 495 1.17 22.69 -19.83
N LEU A 496 1.71 23.60 -20.63
CA LEU A 496 2.17 24.92 -20.22
C LEU A 496 1.21 25.99 -20.80
N PRO A 497 1.16 27.21 -20.25
CA PRO A 497 0.41 28.31 -20.84
C PRO A 497 0.81 28.54 -22.30
N ALA A 498 -0.16 28.86 -23.14
CA ALA A 498 0.13 29.34 -24.48
C ALA A 498 0.93 30.65 -24.37
N ALA A 499 2.09 30.72 -25.03
CA ALA A 499 2.87 31.95 -25.09
C ALA A 499 2.00 33.07 -25.67
N PRO A 500 1.92 34.25 -25.00
CA PRO A 500 1.01 35.31 -25.41
C PRO A 500 1.36 35.74 -26.84
N HIS A 501 0.39 35.66 -27.75
CA HIS A 501 0.59 36.01 -29.15
C HIS A 501 0.85 37.52 -29.29
N THR A 502 2.12 37.90 -29.22
CA THR A 502 2.64 39.19 -29.63
C THR A 502 2.62 39.32 -31.15
N THR A 503 1.42 39.27 -31.74
CA THR A 503 1.19 39.98 -33.00
C THR A 503 1.44 41.46 -32.70
N PRO A 504 2.49 42.11 -33.25
CA PRO A 504 2.61 43.56 -33.14
C PRO A 504 1.42 44.18 -33.86
N ASP A 505 0.66 45.03 -33.15
CA ASP A 505 -0.48 45.75 -33.73
C ASP A 505 0.03 46.72 -34.79
N SER A 506 -0.03 46.29 -36.05
CA SER A 506 0.61 46.97 -37.19
C SER A 506 -0.25 48.12 -37.72
N ASP A 507 -0.51 49.12 -36.86
CA ASP A 507 -1.11 50.41 -37.23
C ASP A 507 -0.22 51.61 -36.81
N ASP A 508 0.76 51.41 -35.91
CA ASP A 508 1.74 52.43 -35.56
C ASP A 508 2.90 52.54 -36.58
N THR A 509 2.66 53.41 -37.57
CA THR A 509 3.65 54.23 -38.31
C THR A 509 4.92 53.55 -38.88
N TYR A 510 4.99 53.46 -40.21
CA TYR A 510 6.19 53.13 -40.99
C TYR A 510 7.40 54.03 -40.62
N ASP A 511 8.51 53.41 -40.22
CA ASP A 511 9.86 53.98 -40.31
C ASP A 511 10.76 52.96 -41.03
N GLU A 512 11.08 53.22 -42.29
CA GLU A 512 11.73 52.27 -43.22
C GLU A 512 13.26 52.19 -43.01
N ASP A 513 13.76 51.79 -41.83
CA ASP A 513 15.21 51.65 -41.57
C ASP A 513 15.59 50.68 -40.42
N ILE A 514 14.81 49.60 -40.18
CA ILE A 514 15.15 48.53 -39.20
C ILE A 514 15.02 47.12 -39.81
N ASP A 515 15.92 46.78 -40.74
CA ASP A 515 16.33 45.40 -41.00
C ASP A 515 17.51 45.01 -40.05
N ASP A 516 17.75 43.71 -39.85
CA ASP A 516 18.86 43.14 -39.04
C ASP A 516 18.85 43.47 -37.52
N LEU A 517 17.68 43.42 -36.87
CA LEU A 517 17.59 42.94 -35.48
C LEU A 517 17.05 41.51 -35.47
N PRO A 518 17.81 40.50 -35.00
CA PRO A 518 17.29 39.15 -34.85
C PRO A 518 16.21 39.12 -33.75
N LEU A 519 15.08 38.50 -34.05
CA LEU A 519 14.12 38.06 -33.03
C LEU A 519 14.86 37.09 -32.08
N PRO A 520 14.62 37.12 -30.75
CA PRO A 520 15.26 36.20 -29.83
C PRO A 520 14.91 34.74 -30.16
N GLU A 521 15.89 33.96 -30.61
CA GLU A 521 15.73 32.51 -30.85
C GLU A 521 15.69 31.68 -29.54
N GLU A 522 15.52 32.33 -28.39
CA GLU A 522 15.58 31.73 -27.04
C GLU A 522 14.24 31.15 -26.55
N GLU A 523 13.17 31.20 -27.36
CA GLU A 523 11.90 30.57 -26.99
C GLU A 523 11.88 29.05 -27.23
N SER A 524 11.66 28.30 -26.15
CA SER A 524 11.13 26.93 -26.14
C SER A 524 12.08 25.74 -26.45
N SER A 525 13.33 25.77 -25.96
CA SER A 525 14.02 24.51 -25.65
C SER A 525 13.39 23.87 -24.40
N ALA A 526 12.77 22.69 -24.54
CA ALA A 526 12.21 21.96 -23.40
C ALA A 526 13.32 21.40 -22.49
N LEU A 527 13.09 21.43 -21.18
CA LEU A 527 14.02 20.90 -20.17
C LEU A 527 13.95 19.36 -20.10
N ALA A 528 15.12 18.72 -19.98
CA ALA A 528 15.21 17.28 -19.75
C ALA A 528 14.49 16.89 -18.43
N PRO A 529 13.79 15.75 -18.37
CA PRO A 529 13.76 14.65 -19.35
C PRO A 529 12.72 14.84 -20.47
N PHE A 530 11.98 15.95 -20.47
CA PHE A 530 10.95 16.22 -21.46
C PHE A 530 11.52 16.76 -22.77
N THR A 531 10.73 16.68 -23.83
CA THR A 531 11.04 17.19 -25.17
C THR A 531 9.87 18.03 -25.70
N LEU A 532 10.13 19.03 -26.56
CA LEU A 532 9.06 19.85 -27.13
C LEU A 532 8.24 19.03 -28.14
N ALA A 533 6.95 18.84 -27.88
CA ALA A 533 6.01 18.21 -28.82
C ALA A 533 5.34 19.24 -29.73
N ALA A 534 4.93 20.36 -29.13
CA ALA A 534 4.31 21.53 -29.76
C ALA A 534 4.51 22.76 -28.85
N PRO A 535 4.28 23.99 -29.31
CA PRO A 535 4.23 25.16 -28.44
C PRO A 535 3.28 24.92 -27.26
N GLY A 536 3.72 25.22 -26.03
CA GLY A 536 2.96 24.95 -24.80
C GLY A 536 2.82 23.48 -24.41
N ARG A 537 3.40 22.52 -25.14
CA ARG A 537 3.23 21.07 -24.88
C ARG A 537 4.57 20.33 -24.89
N TRP A 538 4.99 19.88 -23.71
CA TRP A 538 6.22 19.10 -23.51
C TRP A 538 5.86 17.62 -23.32
N VAL A 539 6.66 16.69 -23.83
CA VAL A 539 6.39 15.25 -23.80
C VAL A 539 7.59 14.43 -23.35
N LEU A 540 7.30 13.43 -22.51
CA LEU A 540 8.20 12.35 -22.09
C LEU A 540 7.71 11.03 -22.68
N ASP A 541 8.61 10.28 -23.31
CA ASP A 541 8.38 8.87 -23.68
C ASP A 541 8.68 7.98 -22.46
N ARG A 542 7.83 6.98 -22.19
CA ARG A 542 7.99 6.01 -21.08
C ARG A 542 9.28 5.18 -21.14
N ALA A 543 10.05 5.26 -22.22
CA ALA A 543 11.35 4.59 -22.37
C ALA A 543 12.58 5.50 -22.13
N GLN A 544 12.41 6.72 -21.62
CA GLN A 544 13.54 7.57 -21.20
C GLN A 544 14.13 7.14 -19.86
N ASP A 545 15.43 7.35 -19.68
CA ASP A 545 16.10 7.19 -18.39
C ASP A 545 15.72 8.35 -17.46
N LEU A 546 15.28 8.03 -16.24
CA LEU A 546 14.92 8.97 -15.17
C LEU A 546 15.86 8.77 -13.96
N LEU A 547 15.73 9.61 -12.93
CA LEU A 547 16.38 9.36 -11.64
C LEU A 547 15.96 8.00 -11.04
N ASP A 548 16.86 7.38 -10.28
CA ASP A 548 16.48 6.28 -9.39
C ASP A 548 15.49 6.79 -8.32
N PRO A 549 14.47 6.02 -7.91
CA PRO A 549 13.52 6.44 -6.86
C PRO A 549 14.19 6.88 -5.55
N THR A 550 15.37 6.34 -5.23
CA THR A 550 16.15 6.72 -4.04
C THR A 550 16.72 8.12 -4.17
N ASP A 551 17.23 8.50 -5.34
CA ASP A 551 17.77 9.83 -5.63
C ASP A 551 16.64 10.86 -5.81
N ALA A 552 15.55 10.46 -6.48
CA ALA A 552 14.37 11.29 -6.66
C ALA A 552 13.76 11.73 -5.31
N ALA A 553 13.77 10.87 -4.29
CA ALA A 553 13.28 11.17 -2.95
C ALA A 553 14.07 12.27 -2.19
N TYR A 554 15.17 12.80 -2.74
CA TYR A 554 15.88 13.98 -2.23
C TYR A 554 15.46 15.30 -2.92
N VAL A 555 14.70 15.22 -4.01
CA VAL A 555 14.29 16.37 -4.82
C VAL A 555 12.83 16.71 -4.49
N PRO A 556 12.51 17.88 -3.90
CA PRO A 556 11.13 18.27 -3.60
C PRO A 556 10.24 18.25 -4.85
N ALA A 557 8.95 18.00 -4.67
CA ALA A 557 8.05 17.94 -5.81
C ALA A 557 7.82 19.33 -6.44
N PRO A 558 7.92 19.49 -7.77
CA PRO A 558 7.82 20.82 -8.41
C PRO A 558 6.39 21.34 -8.56
N TYR A 559 5.40 20.44 -8.67
CA TYR A 559 3.99 20.80 -8.93
C TYR A 559 3.02 20.14 -7.94
N PRO A 560 3.14 20.42 -6.63
CA PRO A 560 2.32 19.77 -5.59
C PRO A 560 0.81 20.05 -5.65
N GLY A 561 0.39 21.10 -6.38
CA GLY A 561 -1.02 21.37 -6.68
C GLY A 561 -1.60 20.56 -7.85
N LEU A 562 -0.84 19.62 -8.44
CA LEU A 562 -1.28 18.82 -9.58
C LEU A 562 -2.23 17.69 -9.16
N VAL A 563 -3.48 17.70 -9.65
CA VAL A 563 -4.54 16.74 -9.28
C VAL A 563 -5.32 16.28 -10.52
N THR A 564 -5.78 15.03 -10.55
CA THR A 564 -6.58 14.48 -11.67
C THR A 564 -7.98 15.08 -11.68
N LEU A 565 -8.40 15.65 -12.80
CA LEU A 565 -9.80 16.04 -13.03
C LEU A 565 -10.62 14.87 -13.59
N GLY A 566 -9.98 13.93 -14.29
CA GLY A 566 -10.64 12.73 -14.84
C GLY A 566 -9.90 12.15 -16.05
N THR A 567 -10.64 11.84 -17.11
CA THR A 567 -10.09 11.26 -18.36
C THR A 567 -10.63 11.95 -19.62
N ASP A 568 -9.83 11.97 -20.68
CA ASP A 568 -10.34 12.25 -22.03
C ASP A 568 -11.19 11.08 -22.58
N PRO A 569 -11.94 11.26 -23.70
CA PRO A 569 -12.73 10.18 -24.29
C PRO A 569 -11.95 8.96 -24.80
N ASP A 570 -10.62 9.06 -24.94
CA ASP A 570 -9.72 7.94 -25.27
C ASP A 570 -9.23 7.20 -24.01
N GLY A 571 -9.56 7.70 -22.81
CA GLY A 571 -9.20 7.12 -21.51
C GLY A 571 -7.84 7.58 -20.96
N ASN A 572 -7.22 8.61 -21.52
CA ASN A 572 -5.99 9.18 -20.98
C ASN A 572 -6.31 10.08 -19.77
N HIS A 573 -5.49 10.06 -18.72
CA HIS A 573 -5.74 10.88 -17.53
C HIS A 573 -5.38 12.34 -17.75
N LEU A 574 -6.23 13.23 -17.24
CA LEU A 574 -6.08 14.69 -17.33
C LEU A 574 -5.95 15.26 -15.92
N LEU A 575 -4.85 15.97 -15.67
CA LEU A 575 -4.51 16.59 -14.40
C LEU A 575 -4.38 18.11 -14.57
N ILE A 576 -4.78 18.88 -13.56
CA ILE A 576 -4.63 20.33 -13.50
C ILE A 576 -3.78 20.73 -12.31
N ASN A 577 -2.97 21.78 -12.46
CA ASN A 577 -2.21 22.38 -11.36
C ASN A 577 -3.05 23.48 -10.71
N LEU A 578 -3.69 23.16 -9.58
CA LEU A 578 -4.53 24.08 -8.82
C LEU A 578 -3.80 25.36 -8.40
N ASN A 579 -2.48 25.31 -8.20
CA ASN A 579 -1.68 26.49 -7.82
C ASN A 579 -1.53 27.50 -8.98
N VAL A 580 -1.69 27.05 -10.23
CA VAL A 580 -1.61 27.89 -11.43
C VAL A 580 -3.00 28.37 -11.86
N SER A 581 -4.03 27.52 -11.80
CA SER A 581 -5.41 27.93 -12.11
C SER A 581 -6.08 28.74 -10.99
N ARG A 582 -5.62 28.57 -9.74
CA ARG A 582 -6.05 29.24 -8.49
C ARG A 582 -7.51 29.08 -8.06
N VAL A 583 -8.48 28.98 -8.98
CA VAL A 583 -9.90 28.76 -8.66
C VAL A 583 -10.53 27.73 -9.59
N LEU A 584 -11.12 26.69 -8.99
CA LEU A 584 -11.92 25.66 -9.65
C LEU A 584 -13.34 25.69 -9.06
N LEU A 585 -14.34 25.89 -9.91
CA LEU A 585 -15.75 26.01 -9.54
C LEU A 585 -16.55 24.79 -10.03
N LEU A 586 -17.05 23.98 -9.10
CA LEU A 586 -17.80 22.76 -9.36
C LEU A 586 -19.30 23.09 -9.52
N ASP A 587 -19.85 22.89 -10.72
CA ASP A 587 -21.24 23.16 -11.06
C ASP A 587 -22.05 21.86 -11.20
N GLY A 588 -23.06 21.65 -10.36
CA GLY A 588 -23.85 20.43 -10.33
C GLY A 588 -24.73 20.31 -9.09
N THR A 589 -25.20 19.10 -8.77
CA THR A 589 -25.95 18.87 -7.51
C THR A 589 -25.01 18.90 -6.30
N PRO A 590 -25.47 19.29 -5.10
CA PRO A 590 -24.65 19.27 -3.90
C PRO A 590 -24.04 17.89 -3.55
N THR A 591 -24.64 16.79 -4.03
CA THR A 591 -24.04 15.45 -3.98
C THR A 591 -22.85 15.32 -4.93
N ALA A 592 -23.02 15.63 -6.21
CA ALA A 592 -21.95 15.54 -7.21
C ALA A 592 -20.78 16.50 -6.93
N VAL A 593 -21.07 17.69 -6.40
CA VAL A 593 -20.06 18.63 -5.88
C VAL A 593 -19.28 17.98 -4.74
N ARG A 594 -19.95 17.34 -3.78
CA ARG A 594 -19.27 16.62 -2.68
C ARG A 594 -18.44 15.45 -3.18
N ASP A 595 -18.98 14.61 -4.06
CA ASP A 595 -18.29 13.42 -4.58
C ASP A 595 -17.04 13.80 -5.40
N THR A 596 -17.07 14.94 -6.11
CA THR A 596 -15.92 15.47 -6.86
C THR A 596 -14.93 16.21 -5.95
N ALA A 597 -15.41 17.07 -5.04
CA ALA A 597 -14.55 17.74 -4.05
C ALA A 597 -13.81 16.72 -3.17
N ARG A 598 -14.48 15.62 -2.80
CA ARG A 598 -13.92 14.50 -2.07
C ARG A 598 -12.78 13.82 -2.83
N VAL A 599 -12.98 13.42 -4.09
CA VAL A 599 -11.93 12.72 -4.85
C VAL A 599 -10.69 13.60 -5.04
N LEU A 600 -10.87 14.90 -5.31
CA LEU A 600 -9.79 15.88 -5.43
C LEU A 600 -9.04 16.08 -4.11
N ALA A 601 -9.75 16.20 -2.98
CA ALA A 601 -9.13 16.36 -1.66
C ALA A 601 -8.35 15.12 -1.21
N LEU A 602 -8.89 13.91 -1.46
CA LEU A 602 -8.17 12.67 -1.13
C LEU A 602 -6.94 12.46 -2.03
N GLU A 603 -7.06 12.72 -3.34
CA GLU A 603 -5.92 12.58 -4.26
C GLU A 603 -4.79 13.54 -3.88
N ALA A 604 -5.07 14.83 -3.75
CA ALA A 604 -4.06 15.82 -3.33
C ALA A 604 -3.43 15.48 -1.96
N ALA A 605 -4.20 14.89 -1.04
CA ALA A 605 -3.71 14.49 0.30
C ALA A 605 -2.94 13.17 0.33
N THR A 606 -2.89 12.40 -0.78
CA THR A 606 -2.21 11.09 -0.85
C THR A 606 -1.24 10.94 -2.03
N SER A 607 -1.20 11.90 -2.96
CA SER A 607 -0.25 11.93 -4.08
C SER A 607 1.19 12.14 -3.60
N THR A 608 2.11 11.36 -4.15
CA THR A 608 3.53 11.43 -3.77
C THR A 608 4.17 12.76 -4.19
N TRP A 609 3.80 13.28 -5.36
CA TRP A 609 4.22 14.61 -5.84
C TRP A 609 3.52 15.78 -5.13
N SER A 610 2.60 15.54 -4.18
CA SER A 610 1.98 16.60 -3.36
C SER A 610 2.66 16.73 -2.00
N ASP A 611 3.99 16.58 -1.95
CA ASP A 611 4.77 16.86 -0.74
C ASP A 611 4.74 18.36 -0.38
N HIS A 612 4.91 18.62 0.92
CA HIS A 612 4.89 19.95 1.51
C HIS A 612 3.67 20.83 1.17
N ALA A 613 2.51 20.25 0.85
CA ALA A 613 1.25 20.96 0.67
C ALA A 613 0.31 20.83 1.90
N GLU A 614 -0.43 21.89 2.20
CA GLU A 614 -1.54 21.90 3.16
C GLU A 614 -2.90 21.96 2.44
N ILE A 615 -3.80 21.06 2.82
CA ILE A 615 -5.12 20.89 2.18
C ILE A 615 -6.20 21.06 3.24
N ILE A 616 -6.89 22.21 3.20
CA ILE A 616 -7.97 22.52 4.12
C ILE A 616 -9.30 22.09 3.52
N THR A 617 -10.09 21.32 4.27
CA THR A 617 -11.40 20.85 3.82
C THR A 617 -12.55 21.47 4.64
N VAL A 618 -13.65 21.76 3.96
CA VAL A 618 -14.91 22.20 4.57
C VAL A 618 -16.05 21.33 4.03
N GLY A 619 -16.80 20.67 4.91
CA GLY A 619 -17.94 19.84 4.52
C GLY A 619 -17.63 18.44 4.01
N LEU A 620 -16.38 17.97 4.16
CA LEU A 620 -15.95 16.60 3.83
C LEU A 620 -15.79 15.67 5.06
N GLY A 621 -16.10 16.17 6.26
CA GLY A 621 -15.90 15.46 7.53
C GLY A 621 -14.52 15.71 8.16
N ASP A 622 -14.41 15.40 9.44
CA ASP A 622 -13.22 15.52 10.29
C ASP A 622 -12.46 14.19 10.49
N GLU A 623 -13.05 13.08 10.01
CA GLU A 623 -12.48 11.73 10.09
C GLU A 623 -11.17 11.60 9.28
N LEU A 624 -11.11 12.15 8.05
CA LEU A 624 -10.00 11.96 7.10
C LEU A 624 -8.61 12.36 7.64
N PRO A 625 -8.42 13.55 8.26
CA PRO A 625 -7.17 13.89 8.96
C PRO A 625 -6.69 12.85 9.97
N THR A 626 -7.60 12.10 10.61
CA THR A 626 -7.24 11.10 11.63
C THR A 626 -6.93 9.72 11.04
N LEU A 627 -7.25 9.49 9.75
CA LEU A 627 -7.14 8.20 9.07
C LEU A 627 -6.04 8.13 8.01
N LEU A 628 -5.51 9.25 7.52
CA LEU A 628 -4.38 9.26 6.59
C LEU A 628 -3.04 9.19 7.34
N PRO A 629 -1.98 8.59 6.75
CA PRO A 629 -0.66 8.49 7.37
C PRO A 629 0.07 9.84 7.46
N GLN A 630 -0.37 10.83 6.67
CA GLN A 630 0.26 12.13 6.49
C GLN A 630 -0.67 13.23 6.98
N ASN A 631 -0.20 14.09 7.88
CA ASN A 631 -0.97 15.22 8.42
C ASN A 631 -1.01 16.43 7.46
N ARG A 632 -1.25 16.16 6.16
CA ARG A 632 -1.34 17.15 5.06
C ARG A 632 -2.76 17.70 4.89
N ILE A 633 -3.78 16.94 5.31
CA ILE A 633 -5.20 17.32 5.21
C ILE A 633 -5.73 17.80 6.57
N ARG A 634 -6.52 18.88 6.57
CA ARG A 634 -7.03 19.51 7.80
C ARG A 634 -8.48 19.96 7.62
N ALA A 635 -9.41 19.30 8.31
CA ALA A 635 -10.81 19.71 8.30
C ALA A 635 -11.03 20.96 9.16
N VAL A 636 -11.82 21.92 8.67
CA VAL A 636 -12.26 23.09 9.44
C VAL A 636 -13.79 23.25 9.36
N PRO A 637 -14.47 23.69 10.44
CA PRO A 637 -15.91 23.51 10.58
C PRO A 637 -16.77 24.40 9.66
N HIS A 638 -16.23 25.50 9.15
CA HIS A 638 -16.94 26.44 8.28
C HIS A 638 -15.96 27.32 7.49
N LEU A 639 -16.44 27.90 6.39
CA LEU A 639 -15.64 28.65 5.42
C LEU A 639 -14.91 29.86 6.04
N ALA A 640 -15.56 30.60 6.94
CA ALA A 640 -14.93 31.69 7.69
C ALA A 640 -13.71 31.29 8.53
N ALA A 641 -13.51 30.00 8.86
CA ALA A 641 -12.31 29.51 9.55
C ALA A 641 -11.14 29.35 8.57
N ALA A 642 -11.36 28.75 7.40
CA ALA A 642 -10.37 28.68 6.33
C ALA A 642 -9.92 30.09 5.87
N ARG A 643 -10.84 31.05 5.79
CA ARG A 643 -10.51 32.44 5.47
C ARG A 643 -9.74 33.16 6.60
N ALA A 644 -9.92 32.76 7.87
CA ALA A 644 -9.14 33.31 8.97
C ALA A 644 -7.69 32.81 8.94
N ASP A 645 -7.51 31.52 8.67
CA ASP A 645 -6.21 30.87 8.50
C ASP A 645 -5.42 31.44 7.30
N LEU A 646 -6.06 31.59 6.13
CA LEU A 646 -5.45 32.27 4.98
C LEU A 646 -5.06 33.73 5.28
N ALA A 647 -5.80 34.41 6.17
CA ALA A 647 -5.46 35.76 6.62
C ALA A 647 -4.29 35.78 7.63
N GLU A 648 -4.05 34.68 8.35
CA GLU A 648 -2.89 34.49 9.22
C GLU A 648 -1.63 34.22 8.37
N LEU A 649 -1.71 33.36 7.35
CA LEU A 649 -0.63 33.14 6.36
C LEU A 649 -0.23 34.44 5.62
N LEU A 650 -1.21 35.26 5.23
CA LEU A 650 -0.98 36.60 4.66
C LEU A 650 -0.31 37.57 5.65
N LEU A 651 -0.59 37.44 6.94
CA LEU A 651 0.01 38.25 7.99
C LEU A 651 1.46 37.80 8.26
N GLU A 652 1.74 36.50 8.28
CA GLU A 652 3.09 35.95 8.38
C GLU A 652 3.95 36.36 7.17
N GLN A 653 3.44 36.20 5.95
CA GLN A 653 4.12 36.65 4.73
C GLN A 653 4.55 38.12 4.85
N ARG A 654 3.64 38.99 5.31
CA ARG A 654 3.92 40.42 5.49
C ARG A 654 4.90 40.73 6.61
N GLN A 655 4.93 39.93 7.68
CA GLN A 655 5.92 40.07 8.76
C GLN A 655 7.32 39.59 8.35
N GLN A 656 7.42 38.69 7.37
CA GLN A 656 8.66 38.02 6.98
C GLN A 656 9.20 38.50 5.63
N ALA A 657 8.51 39.43 4.95
CA ALA A 657 8.96 40.04 3.70
C ALA A 657 10.22 40.93 3.83
N ASP A 658 10.57 41.36 5.05
CA ASP A 658 11.80 42.11 5.36
C ASP A 658 12.99 41.18 5.74
N ALA A 659 12.88 39.85 5.53
CA ALA A 659 13.92 38.88 5.86
C ALA A 659 14.49 38.19 4.60
N ASP A 660 15.79 38.41 4.33
CA ASP A 660 16.50 37.92 3.13
C ASP A 660 16.54 36.38 2.99
N GLU A 661 16.26 35.61 4.06
CA GLU A 661 16.25 34.14 4.09
C GLU A 661 14.89 33.57 4.55
N ALA A 662 13.77 34.15 4.09
CA ALA A 662 12.45 33.57 4.35
C ALA A 662 12.29 32.19 3.66
N PRO A 663 11.88 31.12 4.38
CA PRO A 663 11.74 29.79 3.79
C PRO A 663 10.61 29.74 2.76
N PRO A 664 10.71 28.85 1.74
CA PRO A 664 9.67 28.67 0.74
C PRO A 664 8.35 28.24 1.39
N ARG A 665 7.24 28.82 0.92
CA ARG A 665 5.91 28.57 1.49
C ARG A 665 5.34 27.27 0.94
N MET A 666 4.76 26.50 1.84
CA MET A 666 3.91 25.36 1.49
C MET A 666 2.70 25.83 0.68
N PRO A 667 2.38 25.19 -0.45
CA PRO A 667 1.08 25.34 -1.11
C PRO A 667 -0.09 25.17 -0.13
N TRP A 668 -1.11 25.99 -0.30
CA TRP A 668 -2.32 25.95 0.52
C TRP A 668 -3.52 25.81 -0.40
N THR A 669 -4.30 24.74 -0.23
CA THR A 669 -5.47 24.46 -1.06
C THR A 669 -6.71 24.30 -0.20
N LEU A 670 -7.73 25.12 -0.44
CA LEU A 670 -9.05 24.97 0.18
C LEU A 670 -9.97 24.14 -0.71
N VAL A 671 -10.59 23.09 -0.17
CA VAL A 671 -11.61 22.30 -0.85
C VAL A 671 -12.93 22.37 -0.07
N CYS A 672 -13.95 23.00 -0.65
CA CYS A 672 -15.26 23.21 -0.04
C CYS A 672 -16.34 22.34 -0.71
N ALA A 673 -17.05 21.54 0.10
CA ALA A 673 -18.13 20.63 -0.31
C ALA A 673 -19.50 21.01 0.30
N VAL A 674 -19.67 22.28 0.64
CA VAL A 674 -20.92 22.91 1.11
C VAL A 674 -21.18 24.22 0.37
N ASP A 675 -22.46 24.52 0.17
CA ASP A 675 -22.94 25.75 -0.46
C ASP A 675 -22.34 27.01 0.19
N ILE A 676 -22.03 28.02 -0.62
CA ILE A 676 -21.35 29.24 -0.19
C ILE A 676 -22.30 30.44 -0.29
N GLU A 677 -22.32 31.30 0.73
CA GLU A 677 -23.03 32.58 0.65
C GLU A 677 -22.25 33.59 -0.21
N GLU A 678 -22.95 34.36 -1.05
CA GLU A 678 -22.36 35.37 -1.96
C GLU A 678 -21.41 36.36 -1.24
N GLY A 679 -21.73 36.70 0.01
CA GLY A 679 -20.89 37.53 0.88
C GLY A 679 -19.57 36.86 1.30
N GLU A 680 -19.57 35.55 1.58
CA GLU A 680 -18.34 34.81 1.87
C GLU A 680 -17.51 34.56 0.61
N ALA A 681 -18.17 34.24 -0.51
CA ALA A 681 -17.49 34.04 -1.80
C ALA A 681 -16.71 35.29 -2.21
N LYS A 682 -17.33 36.48 -2.05
CA LYS A 682 -16.66 37.76 -2.28
C LYS A 682 -15.49 38.00 -1.33
N LEU A 683 -15.65 37.72 -0.03
CA LEU A 683 -14.56 37.87 0.94
C LEU A 683 -13.39 36.92 0.64
N LEU A 684 -13.63 35.73 0.08
CA LEU A 684 -12.58 34.85 -0.42
C LEU A 684 -11.90 35.44 -1.66
N ALA A 685 -12.63 35.99 -2.63
CA ALA A 685 -12.05 36.63 -3.81
C ALA A 685 -11.16 37.84 -3.44
N ASP A 686 -11.62 38.70 -2.52
CA ASP A 686 -10.83 39.82 -1.98
C ASP A 686 -9.54 39.30 -1.30
N THR A 687 -9.63 38.20 -0.53
CA THR A 687 -8.48 37.59 0.17
C THR A 687 -7.50 36.91 -0.80
N LEU A 688 -8.00 36.18 -1.80
CA LEU A 688 -7.20 35.49 -2.82
C LEU A 688 -6.48 36.49 -3.76
N THR A 689 -7.09 37.65 -3.98
CA THR A 689 -6.48 38.79 -4.70
C THR A 689 -5.33 39.40 -3.91
N ALA A 690 -5.44 39.48 -2.58
CA ALA A 690 -4.32 39.86 -1.72
C ALA A 690 -3.22 38.78 -1.69
N ALA A 691 -3.59 37.49 -1.76
CA ALA A 691 -2.69 36.34 -1.77
C ALA A 691 -2.07 35.99 -3.13
N ARG A 692 -2.04 36.93 -4.10
CA ARG A 692 -1.52 36.70 -5.46
C ARG A 692 -0.04 36.25 -5.54
N GLU A 693 0.73 36.51 -4.49
CA GLU A 693 2.16 36.16 -4.36
C GLU A 693 2.39 34.87 -3.55
N LEU A 694 1.30 34.18 -3.15
CA LEU A 694 1.35 32.90 -2.43
C LEU A 694 0.78 31.77 -3.32
N PRO A 695 1.28 30.53 -3.18
CA PRO A 695 0.76 29.34 -3.86
C PRO A 695 -0.57 28.88 -3.22
N VAL A 696 -1.62 29.68 -3.43
CA VAL A 696 -2.95 29.52 -2.82
C VAL A 696 -3.98 29.17 -3.90
N ALA A 697 -4.73 28.09 -3.67
CA ALA A 697 -5.78 27.59 -4.56
C ALA A 697 -7.10 27.32 -3.84
N LEU A 698 -8.22 27.49 -4.54
CA LEU A 698 -9.58 27.26 -4.04
C LEU A 698 -10.35 26.30 -4.97
N VAL A 699 -10.96 25.25 -4.42
CA VAL A 699 -11.93 24.37 -5.08
C VAL A 699 -13.27 24.51 -4.35
N LEU A 700 -14.27 25.05 -5.04
CA LEU A 700 -15.53 25.52 -4.42
C LEU A 700 -16.75 25.10 -5.28
N PRO A 701 -17.98 25.05 -4.73
CA PRO A 701 -19.19 25.04 -5.57
C PRO A 701 -19.29 26.32 -6.41
N ALA A 702 -19.84 26.20 -7.62
CA ALA A 702 -20.26 27.34 -8.45
C ALA A 702 -21.54 28.02 -7.91
N GLN A 703 -22.35 27.32 -7.11
CA GLN A 703 -23.55 27.89 -6.50
C GLN A 703 -23.18 28.91 -5.43
N GLY A 704 -23.58 30.17 -5.64
CA GLY A 704 -23.36 31.28 -4.71
C GLY A 704 -22.17 32.18 -5.04
N THR A 705 -21.28 31.79 -5.96
CA THR A 705 -20.06 32.57 -6.28
C THR A 705 -20.30 33.72 -7.27
N ALA A 706 -21.49 33.84 -7.88
CA ALA A 706 -21.79 34.79 -8.95
C ALA A 706 -21.66 36.31 -8.60
N GLY A 707 -21.47 36.67 -7.34
CA GLY A 707 -21.16 38.04 -6.87
C GLY A 707 -19.69 38.26 -6.49
N ALA A 708 -18.84 37.24 -6.65
CA ALA A 708 -17.40 37.31 -6.44
C ALA A 708 -16.71 37.67 -7.76
N PHE A 709 -16.02 38.81 -7.77
CA PHE A 709 -15.31 39.36 -8.94
C PHE A 709 -13.79 39.44 -8.64
N GLY A 710 -12.98 39.67 -9.67
CA GLY A 710 -11.52 39.78 -9.56
C GLY A 710 -10.85 38.41 -9.70
N ALA A 711 -10.30 37.85 -8.61
CA ALA A 711 -9.61 36.55 -8.66
C ALA A 711 -10.53 35.34 -8.99
N PHE A 712 -11.82 35.57 -9.25
CA PHE A 712 -12.80 34.58 -9.72
C PHE A 712 -13.21 34.81 -11.18
N ASP A 713 -12.79 35.91 -11.82
CA ASP A 713 -13.17 36.23 -13.20
C ASP A 713 -12.53 35.26 -14.22
N ASP A 714 -11.34 34.73 -13.89
CA ASP A 714 -10.60 33.70 -14.64
C ASP A 714 -10.86 32.26 -14.12
N ALA A 715 -11.88 32.04 -13.28
CA ALA A 715 -12.11 30.75 -12.62
C ALA A 715 -12.55 29.64 -13.59
N ILE A 716 -12.02 28.43 -13.40
CA ILE A 716 -12.37 27.28 -14.23
C ILE A 716 -13.68 26.68 -13.74
N HIS A 717 -14.72 26.75 -14.57
CA HIS A 717 -16.00 26.08 -14.31
C HIS A 717 -15.95 24.62 -14.79
N LEU A 718 -16.36 23.70 -13.91
CA LEU A 718 -16.37 22.26 -14.17
C LEU A 718 -17.74 21.67 -13.82
N VAL A 719 -18.45 21.14 -14.82
CA VAL A 719 -19.76 20.50 -14.64
C VAL A 719 -19.58 19.10 -14.08
N VAL A 720 -20.11 18.85 -12.88
CA VAL A 720 -19.93 17.60 -12.12
C VAL A 720 -21.19 16.73 -12.11
N GLY A 721 -21.02 15.44 -11.84
CA GLY A 721 -22.15 14.49 -11.76
C GLY A 721 -22.74 14.10 -13.12
N THR A 722 -21.98 14.27 -14.21
CA THR A 722 -22.39 13.83 -15.55
C THR A 722 -21.28 13.04 -16.24
N PRO A 723 -21.57 11.89 -16.86
CA PRO A 723 -20.60 11.11 -17.64
C PRO A 723 -20.42 11.66 -19.08
N ARG A 724 -20.86 12.90 -19.33
CA ARG A 724 -20.74 13.54 -20.65
C ARG A 724 -19.39 14.25 -20.73
N PRO A 725 -18.62 14.07 -21.82
CA PRO A 725 -17.46 14.90 -22.08
C PRO A 725 -17.85 16.38 -22.13
N GLN A 726 -17.03 17.23 -21.52
CA GLN A 726 -17.08 18.69 -21.59
C GLN A 726 -15.71 19.23 -21.99
N HIS A 727 -15.67 20.31 -22.78
CA HIS A 727 -14.40 20.91 -23.14
C HIS A 727 -13.83 21.73 -21.98
N VAL A 728 -12.52 21.65 -21.75
CA VAL A 728 -11.81 22.49 -20.77
C VAL A 728 -10.75 23.29 -21.52
N ASP A 729 -11.04 24.56 -21.80
CA ASP A 729 -10.20 25.47 -22.61
C ASP A 729 -8.73 25.47 -22.14
N VAL A 730 -8.52 25.47 -20.83
CA VAL A 730 -7.21 25.50 -20.14
C VAL A 730 -6.37 24.23 -20.40
N LEU A 731 -6.99 23.14 -20.86
CA LEU A 731 -6.35 21.87 -21.19
C LEU A 731 -6.44 21.52 -22.70
N ASP A 732 -7.09 22.35 -23.52
CA ASP A 732 -7.29 22.14 -24.98
C ASP A 732 -7.85 20.73 -25.30
N THR A 733 -8.82 20.27 -24.50
CA THR A 733 -9.34 18.90 -24.64
C THR A 733 -10.70 18.67 -23.97
N ASP A 734 -11.35 17.57 -24.36
CA ASP A 734 -12.60 17.11 -23.77
C ASP A 734 -12.33 16.22 -22.54
N LEU A 735 -13.12 16.38 -21.48
CA LEU A 735 -12.94 15.75 -20.17
C LEU A 735 -14.24 15.10 -19.69
N ILE A 736 -14.13 13.86 -19.21
CA ILE A 736 -15.10 13.18 -18.35
C ILE A 736 -14.56 13.24 -16.92
N VAL A 737 -15.33 13.81 -16.00
CA VAL A 737 -14.87 14.16 -14.63
C VAL A 737 -14.91 12.95 -13.70
N GLN A 738 -13.86 12.75 -12.89
CA GLN A 738 -13.86 11.72 -11.85
C GLN A 738 -14.70 12.12 -10.63
N SER A 739 -15.32 11.14 -9.96
CA SER A 739 -16.08 11.34 -8.72
C SER A 739 -15.91 10.15 -7.78
N LEU A 740 -16.01 10.40 -6.48
CA LEU A 740 -15.95 9.39 -5.42
C LEU A 740 -17.29 9.38 -4.65
N PRO A 741 -18.26 8.54 -5.06
CA PRO A 741 -19.55 8.38 -4.39
C PRO A 741 -19.41 8.00 -2.90
N GLU A 742 -20.45 8.28 -2.12
CA GLU A 742 -20.48 7.96 -0.68
C GLU A 742 -20.20 6.47 -0.38
N GLU A 743 -20.70 5.55 -1.21
CA GLU A 743 -20.51 4.11 -0.98
C GLU A 743 -19.05 3.64 -1.19
N ASP A 744 -18.41 4.07 -2.29
CA ASP A 744 -16.98 3.85 -2.54
C ASP A 744 -16.11 4.55 -1.49
N TYR A 745 -16.53 5.74 -1.02
CA TYR A 745 -15.83 6.49 0.02
C TYR A 745 -15.84 5.78 1.37
N GLN A 746 -17.01 5.36 1.84
CA GLN A 746 -17.14 4.66 3.12
C GLN A 746 -16.40 3.32 3.08
N ALA A 747 -16.44 2.61 1.94
CA ALA A 747 -15.67 1.38 1.73
C ALA A 747 -14.14 1.60 1.80
N PHE A 748 -13.64 2.77 1.39
CA PHE A 748 -12.24 3.14 1.59
C PHE A 748 -11.94 3.59 3.03
N ALA A 749 -12.81 4.39 3.65
CA ALA A 749 -12.68 4.80 5.05
C ALA A 749 -12.67 3.59 6.00
N ASP A 750 -13.45 2.54 5.70
CA ASP A 750 -13.40 1.23 6.37
C ASP A 750 -12.00 0.62 6.35
N LEU A 751 -11.31 0.62 5.19
CA LEU A 751 -9.96 0.08 5.05
C LEU A 751 -8.93 0.90 5.85
N LEU A 752 -9.07 2.22 5.92
CA LEU A 752 -8.20 3.08 6.73
C LEU A 752 -8.45 2.88 8.24
N ARG A 753 -9.73 2.80 8.67
CA ARG A 753 -10.10 2.44 10.05
C ARG A 753 -9.59 1.06 10.43
N GLN A 754 -9.62 0.10 9.51
CA GLN A 754 -9.08 -1.25 9.70
C GLN A 754 -7.55 -1.27 9.86
N ALA A 755 -6.82 -0.45 9.12
CA ALA A 755 -5.37 -0.28 9.31
C ALA A 755 -5.01 0.37 10.67
N HIS A 756 -5.95 1.13 11.27
CA HIS A 756 -5.83 1.69 12.61
C HIS A 756 -6.26 0.76 13.74
N GLN A 757 -6.91 -0.38 13.46
CA GLN A 757 -7.27 -1.36 14.49
C GLN A 757 -6.03 -1.96 15.16
N PRO A 758 -6.10 -2.24 16.48
CA PRO A 758 -4.98 -2.82 17.23
C PRO A 758 -4.63 -4.23 16.73
N ALA A 759 -3.36 -4.60 16.91
CA ALA A 759 -2.85 -5.92 16.60
C ALA A 759 -3.60 -7.03 17.35
N GLN A 760 -3.90 -8.12 16.66
CA GLN A 760 -4.42 -9.35 17.26
C GLN A 760 -3.39 -9.93 18.23
N PRO A 761 -3.81 -10.45 19.41
CA PRO A 761 -2.88 -11.03 20.38
C PRO A 761 -2.13 -12.25 19.81
N ALA A 762 -0.97 -12.55 20.40
CA ALA A 762 -0.21 -13.75 20.04
C ALA A 762 -0.94 -14.99 20.57
N GLU A 763 -1.26 -15.93 19.68
CA GLU A 763 -1.75 -17.27 20.05
C GLU A 763 -0.57 -18.24 20.23
N GLU A 764 -0.73 -19.30 21.04
CA GLU A 764 0.29 -20.35 21.19
C GLU A 764 0.56 -21.04 19.84
N PRO A 765 1.83 -21.31 19.45
CA PRO A 765 3.07 -21.08 20.19
C PRO A 765 3.78 -19.75 19.84
N TRP A 766 3.13 -18.82 19.13
CA TRP A 766 3.70 -17.53 18.74
C TRP A 766 3.89 -16.56 19.92
N THR A 767 3.28 -16.86 21.07
CA THR A 767 3.61 -16.31 22.40
C THR A 767 5.07 -16.55 22.83
N GLN A 768 5.74 -17.57 22.26
CA GLN A 768 7.14 -17.89 22.57
C GLN A 768 8.15 -17.08 21.73
N VAL A 769 7.67 -16.22 20.81
CA VAL A 769 8.53 -15.25 20.11
C VAL A 769 9.10 -14.29 21.15
N PRO A 770 10.43 -14.05 21.19
CA PRO A 770 11.03 -13.10 22.12
C PRO A 770 10.42 -11.71 21.98
N SER A 771 10.26 -10.99 23.09
CA SER A 771 10.02 -9.56 23.04
C SER A 771 11.34 -8.81 22.81
N THR A 772 11.25 -7.65 22.16
CA THR A 772 12.36 -6.71 21.92
C THR A 772 13.08 -6.23 23.19
N ALA A 773 12.52 -6.55 24.36
CA ALA A 773 12.67 -5.87 25.64
C ALA A 773 14.12 -5.49 26.02
N VAL A 774 14.50 -4.26 25.66
CA VAL A 774 15.42 -3.46 26.48
C VAL A 774 14.59 -2.86 27.62
N SER A 775 14.25 -3.70 28.59
CA SER A 775 13.56 -3.28 29.82
C SER A 775 14.27 -2.08 30.43
N VAL A 776 13.54 -0.99 30.68
CA VAL A 776 14.07 0.27 31.24
C VAL A 776 14.37 0.14 32.76
N THR A 777 14.51 -1.10 33.25
CA THR A 777 14.54 -1.46 34.67
C THR A 777 15.48 -2.64 34.96
N ASP A 778 16.70 -2.64 34.40
CA ASP A 778 17.81 -3.42 34.96
C ASP A 778 19.19 -2.76 34.72
N ASP A 779 19.42 -1.63 35.40
CA ASP A 779 20.75 -1.27 35.90
C ASP A 779 20.65 -1.25 37.43
N GLY A 780 21.24 -2.25 38.09
CA GLY A 780 21.06 -2.45 39.52
C GLY A 780 21.96 -1.58 40.41
N ASP A 781 21.46 -0.44 40.88
CA ASP A 781 21.93 0.16 42.14
C ASP A 781 20.83 0.97 42.87
N THR A 782 21.08 1.37 44.12
CA THR A 782 20.04 1.80 45.08
C THR A 782 19.33 3.12 44.76
N SER A 783 17.99 3.11 44.93
CA SER A 783 17.12 4.31 44.94
C SER A 783 17.50 5.29 46.07
N PRO A 784 17.33 6.62 45.89
CA PRO A 784 16.00 7.19 46.15
C PRO A 784 15.52 8.29 45.18
N ALA A 785 14.26 8.16 44.74
CA ALA A 785 13.26 9.21 44.45
C ALA A 785 13.60 10.44 43.56
N GLY A 786 12.83 10.63 42.48
CA GLY A 786 12.57 11.96 41.91
C GLY A 786 12.11 12.04 40.44
N LEU A 787 10.81 12.34 40.24
CA LEU A 787 10.16 12.87 39.02
C LEU A 787 10.05 11.94 37.77
N PRO A 788 8.90 11.92 37.07
CA PRO A 788 8.74 11.27 35.77
C PRO A 788 9.06 12.21 34.58
N PRO A 789 9.60 11.71 33.46
CA PRO A 789 9.73 12.46 32.22
C PRO A 789 8.46 12.41 31.36
N THR A 790 8.07 13.54 30.77
CA THR A 790 7.03 13.63 29.74
C THR A 790 7.65 13.87 28.35
N PRO A 791 7.21 13.15 27.29
CA PRO A 791 7.52 13.50 25.92
C PRO A 791 6.36 14.24 25.23
N PHE A 792 6.62 15.49 24.86
CA PHE A 792 6.02 16.28 23.76
C PHE A 792 4.63 15.91 23.22
N ALA A 793 3.63 16.73 23.59
CA ALA A 793 2.66 17.21 22.62
C ALA A 793 3.27 18.37 21.79
N ALA A 794 2.73 18.64 20.60
CA ALA A 794 3.35 19.51 19.60
C ALA A 794 3.24 21.02 19.87
N PHE A 795 3.95 21.82 19.07
CA PHE A 795 3.84 23.28 19.00
C PHE A 795 2.40 23.74 18.67
N THR A 796 1.78 24.55 19.53
CA THR A 796 0.83 25.64 19.16
C THR A 796 0.40 26.43 20.40
N ALA A 797 1.00 27.60 20.66
CA ALA A 797 0.44 28.66 21.53
C ALA A 797 1.27 29.96 21.45
N THR A 798 0.74 30.97 20.77
CA THR A 798 1.33 32.32 20.72
C THR A 798 1.28 32.98 22.11
N ARG A 799 2.44 33.38 22.66
CA ARG A 799 2.52 34.02 23.98
C ARG A 799 2.66 35.56 23.83
N PRO A 800 1.74 36.37 24.39
CA PRO A 800 1.83 37.83 24.24
C PRO A 800 3.01 38.41 25.02
N LEU A 801 3.81 39.22 24.34
CA LEU A 801 4.89 40.00 24.95
C LEU A 801 4.30 41.04 25.91
N THR A 802 4.82 41.11 27.13
CA THR A 802 4.53 42.16 28.11
C THR A 802 5.82 42.91 28.46
N PRO A 803 5.78 44.24 28.66
CA PRO A 803 6.96 45.08 28.57
C PRO A 803 7.87 44.99 29.80
N VAL A 804 9.17 45.02 29.56
CA VAL A 804 10.22 45.06 30.60
C VAL A 804 10.31 46.47 31.21
N PRO A 805 10.13 46.63 32.54
CA PRO A 805 10.40 47.90 33.23
C PRO A 805 11.92 48.13 33.44
N PRO A 806 12.39 49.40 33.49
CA PRO A 806 13.82 49.71 33.50
C PRO A 806 14.52 49.46 34.85
N LEU A 807 15.82 49.16 34.80
CA LEU A 807 16.69 49.04 35.99
C LEU A 807 16.95 50.41 36.66
N PRO A 808 16.94 50.49 37.99
CA PRO A 808 17.52 51.59 38.75
C PRO A 808 18.93 51.27 39.29
N THR A 809 19.89 52.18 39.11
CA THR A 809 21.26 52.10 39.69
C THR A 809 21.47 53.23 40.71
N PRO A 810 22.06 52.95 41.88
CA PRO A 810 23.39 53.50 42.24
C PRO A 810 24.27 52.45 43.00
N ALA A 811 25.59 52.31 42.80
CA ALA A 811 26.71 53.27 42.92
C ALA A 811 26.91 53.79 44.37
N THR A 812 28.09 53.89 45.01
CA THR A 812 29.54 53.65 44.71
C THR A 812 30.29 53.70 46.08
N PRO A 813 31.64 53.61 46.25
CA PRO A 813 32.82 53.51 45.33
C PRO A 813 33.67 52.22 45.62
N GLU A 814 35.01 52.02 45.60
CA GLU A 814 36.27 52.81 45.47
C GLU A 814 37.41 51.98 44.78
N GLN A 815 38.33 52.68 44.08
CA GLN A 815 39.80 52.44 43.84
C GLN A 815 40.34 51.05 43.39
N ASP A 816 41.38 50.91 42.54
CA ASP A 816 42.39 51.86 42.00
C ASP A 816 42.87 51.48 40.56
N SER A 817 43.80 52.26 39.99
CA SER A 817 44.56 52.14 38.71
C SER A 817 44.83 50.73 38.11
N GLY A 818 44.97 50.54 36.78
CA GLY A 818 44.94 51.49 35.65
C GLY A 818 45.78 51.00 34.44
N GLU A 819 45.53 51.53 33.21
CA GLU A 819 46.38 51.54 31.98
C GLU A 819 46.87 50.16 31.40
N GLU A 820 46.96 49.86 30.09
CA GLU A 820 46.74 50.54 28.78
C GLU A 820 46.51 49.41 27.70
N THR A 821 45.64 49.54 26.68
CA THR A 821 45.89 50.06 25.29
C THR A 821 46.92 49.21 24.49
N GLU A 822 46.71 48.68 23.26
CA GLU A 822 45.59 48.68 22.28
C GLU A 822 45.81 47.66 21.10
N LYS A 823 44.78 47.44 20.26
CA LYS A 823 44.79 47.23 18.77
C LYS A 823 45.37 46.00 18.03
N GLN A 824 44.46 45.39 17.23
CA GLN A 824 44.49 45.14 15.76
C GLN A 824 45.42 44.11 15.07
N GLY A 825 44.93 43.62 13.90
CA GLY A 825 45.65 42.85 12.87
C GLY A 825 45.47 41.33 13.02
N GLU A 826 44.62 40.59 12.30
CA GLU A 826 44.37 40.46 10.84
C GLU A 826 45.38 39.59 10.05
N THR A 827 44.80 38.79 9.15
CA THR A 827 45.36 38.10 7.98
C THR A 827 46.22 36.84 8.16
N GLU A 828 45.64 35.78 7.61
CA GLU A 828 46.19 34.56 6.98
C GLU A 828 47.64 34.64 6.44
N GLU A 829 48.35 33.51 6.45
CA GLU A 829 48.67 32.83 5.18
C GLU A 829 49.13 31.36 5.39
N GLN A 830 49.31 30.63 4.29
CA GLN A 830 49.62 29.20 4.24
C GLN A 830 51.14 28.93 4.12
N SER A 831 51.55 27.67 4.34
CA SER A 831 52.35 26.87 3.37
C SER A 831 53.56 26.06 3.92
N SER A 832 53.60 24.79 3.49
CA SER A 832 54.78 23.99 3.11
C SER A 832 56.02 23.85 4.02
N ALA A 833 56.07 22.72 4.73
CA ALA A 833 57.12 21.67 4.69
C ALA A 833 58.61 22.01 4.43
N ALA A 834 59.49 21.41 5.26
CA ALA A 834 60.77 20.81 4.83
C ALA A 834 61.27 19.72 5.80
N ASP A 835 62.02 18.74 5.26
CA ASP A 835 62.78 17.70 5.95
C ASP A 835 63.87 18.24 6.90
N SER A 836 64.26 17.47 7.94
CA SER A 836 65.50 16.67 7.90
C SER A 836 66.00 16.09 9.25
N THR A 837 66.46 14.83 9.20
CA THR A 837 67.56 14.20 9.99
C THR A 837 67.60 14.26 11.54
N GLY A 838 67.75 13.07 12.18
CA GLY A 838 68.35 12.92 13.53
C GLY A 838 69.88 13.07 13.53
N PRO A 839 70.64 12.67 14.59
CA PRO A 839 70.51 11.37 15.28
C PRO A 839 70.91 11.27 16.80
N GLY A 840 70.74 10.09 17.41
CA GLY A 840 71.85 9.43 18.13
C GLY A 840 71.73 8.98 19.61
N HIS A 841 71.95 7.67 19.84
CA HIS A 841 72.49 7.00 21.07
C HIS A 841 71.62 7.03 22.36
N ALA A 842 71.69 6.08 23.32
CA ALA A 842 72.53 4.88 23.54
C ALA A 842 71.67 3.72 24.15
N THR A 843 71.79 2.44 23.74
CA THR A 843 72.58 1.33 24.38
C THR A 843 72.05 0.90 25.77
N SER A 844 71.87 -0.38 26.17
CA SER A 844 72.61 -1.64 25.87
C SER A 844 71.82 -2.97 26.03
N THR A 845 72.11 -3.96 25.18
CA THR A 845 72.24 -5.46 25.41
C THR A 845 71.17 -6.26 26.19
N GLY A 846 70.85 -7.51 25.82
CA GLY A 846 71.43 -8.44 24.82
C GLY A 846 70.58 -9.73 24.61
N THR A 847 70.72 -10.54 23.54
CA THR A 847 71.89 -11.40 23.13
C THR A 847 71.67 -12.85 23.60
N GLU A 848 71.86 -13.97 22.87
CA GLU A 848 72.32 -14.41 21.51
C GLU A 848 71.71 -15.84 21.30
N GLU A 849 71.53 -16.52 20.15
CA GLU A 849 71.57 -16.36 18.67
C GLU A 849 70.62 -17.48 18.10
N GLY A 850 70.29 -17.74 16.83
CA GLY A 850 70.60 -17.26 15.46
C GLY A 850 69.34 -17.41 14.56
N GLN A 851 69.30 -17.28 13.23
CA GLN A 851 70.23 -17.49 12.09
C GLN A 851 70.22 -18.97 11.57
N GLU A 852 69.98 -19.29 10.30
CA GLU A 852 70.24 -18.55 9.04
C GLU A 852 69.30 -18.92 7.83
N ARG A 853 69.16 -17.98 6.87
CA ARG A 853 68.76 -18.02 5.41
C ARG A 853 68.09 -19.28 4.80
N GLY A 854 67.21 -19.21 3.78
CA GLY A 854 66.68 -18.08 2.99
C GLY A 854 66.42 -18.44 1.51
N ALA A 855 65.56 -17.65 0.82
CA ALA A 855 65.32 -17.57 -0.64
C ALA A 855 64.74 -18.77 -1.45
N ALA A 856 63.65 -18.46 -2.17
CA ALA A 856 63.28 -18.73 -3.58
C ALA A 856 64.24 -19.57 -4.50
N PRO A 857 63.78 -20.22 -5.62
CA PRO A 857 62.80 -19.63 -6.56
C PRO A 857 61.92 -20.54 -7.48
N LEU A 858 61.04 -19.85 -8.23
CA LEU A 858 60.64 -20.01 -9.66
C LEU A 858 60.52 -21.39 -10.36
N ALA A 859 59.28 -21.64 -10.83
CA ALA A 859 58.88 -21.82 -12.24
C ALA A 859 58.98 -23.17 -12.99
N GLU A 860 58.17 -23.23 -14.07
CA GLU A 860 58.09 -24.21 -15.17
C GLU A 860 57.62 -25.66 -14.87
N ALA A 861 56.91 -26.38 -15.76
CA ALA A 861 56.06 -26.03 -16.93
C ALA A 861 55.32 -27.31 -17.45
N VAL A 862 54.63 -27.20 -18.61
CA VAL A 862 54.32 -28.29 -19.58
C VAL A 862 53.08 -29.20 -19.34
N SER A 863 51.98 -28.82 -20.00
CA SER A 863 51.20 -29.60 -20.99
C SER A 863 50.39 -30.88 -20.64
N ALA A 864 49.07 -30.75 -20.83
CA ALA A 864 48.13 -31.61 -21.59
C ALA A 864 47.96 -33.14 -21.34
N ALA A 865 46.66 -33.47 -21.20
CA ALA A 865 45.94 -34.73 -21.42
C ALA A 865 46.54 -35.81 -22.37
N PRO A 866 46.10 -37.06 -22.18
CA PRO A 866 45.11 -37.62 -23.12
C PRO A 866 43.88 -38.24 -22.43
N ALA A 867 43.01 -38.91 -23.20
CA ALA A 867 41.66 -39.30 -22.80
C ALA A 867 41.31 -40.79 -23.00
N ALA A 868 40.17 -41.18 -22.43
CA ALA A 868 39.34 -42.36 -22.71
C ALA A 868 39.85 -43.77 -22.32
N GLY A 869 39.01 -44.48 -21.58
CA GLY A 869 39.11 -45.92 -21.30
C GLY A 869 37.93 -46.38 -20.44
N SER A 870 37.06 -47.25 -20.96
CA SER A 870 35.85 -47.72 -20.27
C SER A 870 35.97 -49.20 -19.89
N ALA A 871 35.86 -49.51 -18.60
CA ALA A 871 35.54 -50.83 -18.07
C ALA A 871 35.04 -50.76 -16.61
N ALA A 872 34.01 -51.53 -16.30
CA ALA A 872 33.59 -51.92 -14.95
C ALA A 872 34.23 -53.30 -14.60
N PRO A 873 34.15 -53.89 -13.37
CA PRO A 873 33.20 -53.57 -12.29
C PRO A 873 33.69 -53.65 -10.82
N ALA A 874 32.82 -53.16 -9.93
CA ALA A 874 32.51 -53.61 -8.55
C ALA A 874 33.58 -54.24 -7.62
N ALA A 875 33.82 -53.54 -6.50
CA ALA A 875 33.91 -54.11 -5.14
C ALA A 875 33.52 -53.02 -4.10
N GLN A 876 33.13 -53.40 -2.89
CA GLN A 876 32.79 -52.50 -1.78
C GLN A 876 33.83 -52.66 -0.65
N GLU A 877 34.21 -51.57 0.05
CA GLU A 877 34.61 -51.70 1.45
C GLU A 877 34.43 -50.40 2.27
N THR A 878 34.10 -50.61 3.55
CA THR A 878 33.36 -49.73 4.47
C THR A 878 34.20 -48.71 5.25
N GLN A 879 33.66 -47.50 5.49
CA GLN A 879 33.86 -46.69 6.71
C GLN A 879 32.49 -46.11 7.12
N VAL A 880 31.79 -46.68 8.10
CA VAL A 880 31.89 -46.45 9.55
C VAL A 880 31.59 -44.99 9.94
N VAL A 881 30.38 -44.78 10.48
CA VAL A 881 29.90 -43.58 11.18
C VAL A 881 29.59 -44.01 12.63
N PRO A 882 29.93 -43.22 13.67
CA PRO A 882 29.69 -43.61 15.06
C PRO A 882 28.21 -43.48 15.46
N GLU A 883 27.73 -44.44 16.26
CA GLU A 883 26.39 -44.41 16.86
C GLU A 883 26.34 -43.47 18.08
N ALA A 884 25.18 -42.84 18.30
CA ALA A 884 24.87 -42.12 19.54
C ALA A 884 23.40 -42.36 19.93
N GLY A 885 23.21 -42.98 21.11
CA GLY A 885 21.99 -43.07 21.91
C GLY A 885 20.62 -42.98 21.23
N GLN A 886 19.94 -44.12 21.06
CA GLN A 886 18.48 -44.12 21.04
C GLN A 886 17.95 -43.93 22.47
N ASP A 887 17.21 -42.84 22.69
CA ASP A 887 16.13 -42.80 23.68
C ASP A 887 14.93 -42.19 22.95
N ILE A 888 13.96 -43.04 22.60
CA ILE A 888 12.80 -42.66 21.77
C ILE A 888 11.58 -42.54 22.69
N GLY A 889 11.18 -41.31 23.00
CA GLY A 889 9.88 -41.02 23.61
C GLY A 889 8.74 -41.39 22.67
N GLU A 890 7.62 -41.86 23.24
CA GLU A 890 6.59 -42.60 22.52
C GLU A 890 5.66 -41.74 21.64
N ASP A 891 5.32 -42.28 20.47
CA ASP A 891 4.12 -42.10 19.63
C ASP A 891 3.37 -40.75 19.60
N GLU A 892 3.56 -40.03 18.48
CA GLU A 892 2.48 -39.34 17.76
C GLU A 892 2.35 -40.02 16.37
N PRO A 893 1.14 -40.34 15.87
CA PRO A 893 0.96 -41.12 14.64
C PRO A 893 1.17 -40.27 13.39
N GLY A 894 2.44 -39.96 13.08
CA GLY A 894 2.83 -39.03 12.02
C GLY A 894 2.33 -39.44 10.63
N ASP A 895 1.52 -38.56 10.02
CA ASP A 895 1.16 -38.62 8.60
C ASP A 895 2.44 -38.70 7.75
N ALA A 896 2.57 -39.76 6.95
CA ALA A 896 3.73 -39.97 6.10
C ALA A 896 3.70 -38.99 4.91
N VAL A 897 4.28 -37.80 5.11
CA VAL A 897 4.25 -36.69 4.14
C VAL A 897 4.78 -37.13 2.77
N ASP A 898 3.88 -37.25 1.79
CA ASP A 898 4.23 -37.61 0.41
C ASP A 898 5.00 -36.46 -0.25
N LEU A 899 6.33 -36.59 -0.28
CA LEU A 899 7.25 -35.66 -0.93
C LEU A 899 7.09 -35.62 -2.47
N HIS A 900 6.39 -36.59 -3.06
CA HIS A 900 6.04 -36.59 -4.49
C HIS A 900 4.71 -35.87 -4.79
N ALA A 901 3.88 -35.61 -3.79
CA ALA A 901 2.68 -34.81 -3.96
C ALA A 901 3.03 -33.36 -4.36
N PRO A 902 2.26 -32.72 -5.28
CA PRO A 902 2.54 -31.36 -5.72
C PRO A 902 2.54 -30.36 -4.56
N GLU A 903 3.53 -29.48 -4.55
CA GLU A 903 3.68 -28.39 -3.60
C GLU A 903 3.40 -27.06 -4.34
N VAL A 904 2.43 -26.28 -3.84
CA VAL A 904 2.24 -24.87 -4.18
C VAL A 904 3.30 -24.06 -3.43
N GLN A 905 3.99 -23.16 -4.11
CA GLN A 905 5.11 -22.41 -3.54
C GLN A 905 4.88 -20.91 -3.69
N VAL A 906 4.64 -20.21 -2.58
CA VAL A 906 4.32 -18.77 -2.49
C VAL A 906 5.30 -17.98 -1.62
N LEU A 907 6.24 -18.64 -0.95
CA LEU A 907 7.33 -17.96 -0.22
C LEU A 907 8.46 -17.65 -1.21
N GLY A 908 8.33 -16.50 -1.88
CA GLY A 908 9.03 -16.14 -3.10
C GLY A 908 8.10 -16.16 -4.33
N PRO A 909 8.64 -16.04 -5.56
CA PRO A 909 7.85 -16.08 -6.79
C PRO A 909 6.96 -17.33 -6.89
N VAL A 910 5.71 -17.13 -7.31
CA VAL A 910 4.69 -18.19 -7.31
C VAL A 910 5.04 -19.33 -8.25
N ALA A 911 5.23 -20.52 -7.71
CA ALA A 911 5.58 -21.74 -8.43
C ALA A 911 4.75 -22.93 -7.94
N VAL A 912 4.74 -24.03 -8.72
CA VAL A 912 4.11 -25.29 -8.34
C VAL A 912 4.92 -26.45 -8.89
N THR A 913 5.10 -27.53 -8.12
CA THR A 913 5.79 -28.74 -8.58
C THR A 913 5.23 -29.24 -9.92
N GLY A 914 6.11 -29.41 -10.91
CA GLY A 914 5.74 -29.88 -12.26
C GLY A 914 5.32 -28.78 -13.25
N ILE A 915 4.92 -27.59 -12.80
CA ILE A 915 4.59 -26.47 -13.68
C ILE A 915 5.88 -25.78 -14.16
N GLN A 916 6.05 -25.63 -15.47
CA GLN A 916 7.18 -24.91 -16.05
C GLN A 916 6.99 -23.39 -15.90
N ALA A 917 8.01 -22.65 -15.45
CA ALA A 917 7.92 -21.20 -15.25
C ALA A 917 7.73 -20.35 -16.54
N SER A 918 7.79 -20.97 -17.73
CA SER A 918 7.71 -20.28 -19.02
C SER A 918 6.30 -20.24 -19.62
N GLY A 919 5.95 -19.14 -20.30
CA GLY A 919 4.71 -19.02 -21.06
C GLY A 919 3.49 -18.93 -20.14
N HIS A 920 2.58 -19.89 -20.22
CA HIS A 920 1.38 -19.91 -19.37
C HIS A 920 1.61 -20.36 -17.92
N GLY A 921 2.83 -20.81 -17.60
CA GLY A 921 3.23 -21.31 -16.28
C GLY A 921 2.82 -20.42 -15.11
N PRO A 922 3.23 -19.14 -15.07
CA PRO A 922 2.94 -18.24 -13.95
C PRO A 922 1.44 -18.08 -13.68
N LYS A 923 0.60 -17.93 -14.72
CA LYS A 923 -0.87 -17.88 -14.54
C LYS A 923 -1.49 -19.22 -14.12
N LEU A 924 -0.89 -20.36 -14.46
CA LEU A 924 -1.32 -21.67 -13.94
C LEU A 924 -0.89 -21.87 -12.47
N ALA A 925 0.27 -21.35 -12.07
CA ALA A 925 0.74 -21.35 -10.68
C ALA A 925 -0.09 -20.40 -9.80
N GLN A 926 -0.39 -19.18 -10.29
CA GLN A 926 -1.29 -18.23 -9.65
C GLN A 926 -2.71 -18.82 -9.47
N LEU A 927 -3.24 -19.51 -10.48
CA LEU A 927 -4.52 -20.24 -10.39
C LEU A 927 -4.46 -21.36 -9.36
N ALA A 928 -3.36 -22.11 -9.26
CA ALA A 928 -3.20 -23.15 -8.25
C ALA A 928 -3.16 -22.56 -6.83
N ALA A 929 -2.44 -21.46 -6.62
CA ALA A 929 -2.38 -20.75 -5.34
C ALA A 929 -3.76 -20.21 -4.93
N TYR A 930 -4.52 -19.61 -5.85
CA TYR A 930 -5.90 -19.19 -5.58
C TYR A 930 -6.78 -20.38 -5.19
N LEU A 931 -6.76 -21.48 -5.95
CA LEU A 931 -7.57 -22.67 -5.66
C LEU A 931 -7.11 -23.47 -4.42
N TYR A 932 -5.94 -23.13 -3.86
CA TYR A 932 -5.47 -23.63 -2.57
C TYR A 932 -6.07 -22.79 -1.43
N PHE A 933 -5.87 -21.47 -1.46
CA PHE A 933 -6.24 -20.56 -0.36
C PHE A 933 -7.69 -20.07 -0.38
N LYS A 934 -8.32 -19.97 -1.56
CA LYS A 934 -9.69 -19.47 -1.79
C LYS A 934 -10.42 -20.33 -2.84
N PRO A 935 -10.80 -21.57 -2.51
CA PRO A 935 -11.61 -22.41 -3.41
C PRO A 935 -13.00 -21.78 -3.64
N GLY A 936 -13.44 -21.69 -4.90
CA GLY A 936 -14.63 -20.90 -5.28
C GLY A 936 -15.29 -21.34 -6.59
N PRO A 937 -16.47 -20.77 -6.92
CA PRO A 937 -17.18 -21.00 -8.17
C PRO A 937 -16.41 -20.45 -9.39
N PRO A 938 -16.81 -20.75 -10.64
CA PRO A 938 -16.10 -20.32 -11.83
C PRO A 938 -15.92 -18.81 -11.94
N ASP A 939 -16.90 -18.01 -11.50
CA ASP A 939 -16.93 -16.59 -11.80
C ASP A 939 -15.99 -15.77 -10.88
N THR A 940 -15.97 -16.05 -9.57
CA THR A 940 -14.95 -15.47 -8.67
C THR A 940 -13.52 -15.86 -9.05
N VAL A 941 -13.34 -17.06 -9.64
CA VAL A 941 -12.03 -17.49 -10.19
C VAL A 941 -11.68 -16.72 -11.48
N ARG A 942 -12.66 -16.27 -12.28
CA ARG A 942 -12.42 -15.47 -13.50
C ARG A 942 -12.01 -14.04 -13.14
N GLU A 943 -12.70 -13.45 -12.16
CA GLU A 943 -12.42 -12.12 -11.61
C GLU A 943 -11.05 -12.09 -10.92
N ALA A 944 -10.80 -12.97 -9.94
CA ALA A 944 -9.57 -12.96 -9.15
C ALA A 944 -8.28 -13.30 -9.94
N MET A 945 -8.40 -13.86 -11.16
CA MET A 945 -7.27 -14.13 -12.03
C MET A 945 -6.88 -12.96 -12.93
N ASP A 946 -7.80 -12.02 -13.17
CA ASP A 946 -7.60 -10.83 -14.01
C ASP A 946 -8.68 -9.76 -13.73
N PRO A 947 -8.57 -8.96 -12.66
CA PRO A 947 -9.65 -8.06 -12.25
C PRO A 947 -10.02 -6.99 -13.29
N ARG A 948 -9.05 -6.59 -14.14
CA ARG A 948 -9.24 -5.59 -15.21
C ARG A 948 -9.81 -6.18 -16.49
N SER A 949 -9.69 -7.49 -16.69
CA SER A 949 -10.26 -8.19 -17.84
C SER A 949 -10.65 -9.65 -17.48
N PRO A 950 -11.69 -9.85 -16.66
CA PRO A 950 -12.04 -11.16 -16.11
C PRO A 950 -12.14 -12.26 -17.17
N TRP A 951 -11.41 -13.35 -16.95
CA TRP A 951 -11.18 -14.36 -17.97
C TRP A 951 -12.48 -14.90 -18.59
N GLY A 952 -12.57 -14.99 -19.91
CA GLY A 952 -13.70 -15.67 -20.56
C GLY A 952 -13.84 -17.13 -20.11
N THR A 953 -15.07 -17.66 -20.06
CA THR A 953 -15.37 -19.01 -19.55
C THR A 953 -14.54 -20.11 -20.24
N ALA A 954 -14.31 -19.99 -21.54
CA ALA A 954 -13.46 -20.89 -22.31
C ALA A 954 -11.97 -20.83 -21.90
N THR A 955 -11.47 -19.65 -21.54
CA THR A 955 -10.13 -19.45 -20.99
C THR A 955 -10.00 -20.16 -19.65
N LEU A 956 -10.93 -19.95 -18.72
CA LEU A 956 -10.92 -20.64 -17.42
C LEU A 956 -10.97 -22.17 -17.60
N GLN A 957 -11.91 -22.69 -18.38
CA GLN A 957 -12.01 -24.13 -18.64
C GLN A 957 -10.71 -24.70 -19.23
N THR A 958 -10.06 -23.96 -20.11
CA THR A 958 -8.75 -24.32 -20.68
C THR A 958 -7.65 -24.36 -19.62
N ARG A 959 -7.56 -23.34 -18.73
CA ARG A 959 -6.56 -23.31 -17.64
C ARG A 959 -6.81 -24.38 -16.59
N ILE A 960 -8.06 -24.61 -16.19
CA ILE A 960 -8.48 -25.69 -15.28
C ILE A 960 -8.17 -27.07 -15.87
N SER A 961 -8.32 -27.25 -17.18
CA SER A 961 -7.95 -28.50 -17.87
C SER A 961 -6.44 -28.69 -17.91
N GLN A 962 -5.67 -27.63 -18.23
CA GLN A 962 -4.22 -27.63 -18.20
C GLN A 962 -3.68 -27.95 -16.80
N LEU A 963 -4.11 -27.21 -15.77
CA LEU A 963 -3.69 -27.39 -14.38
C LEU A 963 -3.98 -28.82 -13.88
N ARG A 964 -5.19 -29.35 -14.13
CA ARG A 964 -5.55 -30.73 -13.77
C ARG A 964 -4.63 -31.77 -14.42
N ASN A 965 -4.29 -31.58 -15.69
CA ASN A 965 -3.42 -32.50 -16.42
C ASN A 965 -1.95 -32.38 -15.98
N THR A 966 -1.51 -31.22 -15.47
CA THR A 966 -0.15 -31.02 -14.96
C THR A 966 0.02 -31.49 -13.51
N LEU A 967 -0.98 -31.30 -12.65
CA LEU A 967 -0.97 -31.84 -11.28
C LEU A 967 -1.16 -33.36 -11.25
N GLY A 968 -2.00 -33.90 -12.15
CA GLY A 968 -2.22 -35.34 -12.27
C GLY A 968 -3.04 -35.95 -11.13
N THR A 969 -2.62 -37.14 -10.69
CA THR A 969 -3.28 -37.95 -9.65
C THR A 969 -2.32 -38.33 -8.53
N ASP A 970 -2.87 -38.52 -7.34
CA ASP A 970 -2.18 -39.12 -6.20
C ASP A 970 -1.89 -40.62 -6.41
N PRO A 971 -1.15 -41.28 -5.49
CA PRO A 971 -0.86 -42.71 -5.59
C PRO A 971 -2.09 -43.64 -5.59
N ASP A 972 -3.25 -43.17 -5.11
CA ASP A 972 -4.52 -43.90 -5.11
C ASP A 972 -5.30 -43.73 -6.45
N GLY A 973 -4.78 -42.90 -7.37
CA GLY A 973 -5.40 -42.58 -8.66
C GLY A 973 -6.44 -41.44 -8.60
N THR A 974 -6.54 -40.73 -7.47
CA THR A 974 -7.46 -39.60 -7.29
C THR A 974 -6.83 -38.32 -7.81
N LEU A 975 -7.59 -37.50 -8.54
CA LEU A 975 -7.10 -36.25 -9.14
C LEU A 975 -6.79 -35.19 -8.07
N TYR A 976 -5.59 -34.59 -8.14
CA TYR A 976 -5.22 -33.45 -7.27
C TYR A 976 -6.06 -32.20 -7.53
N LEU A 977 -6.65 -32.07 -8.73
CA LEU A 977 -7.74 -31.13 -9.02
C LEU A 977 -8.98 -31.93 -9.48
N PRO A 978 -9.91 -32.26 -8.57
CA PRO A 978 -11.12 -33.04 -8.88
C PRO A 978 -11.97 -32.48 -10.03
N ARG A 979 -12.87 -33.33 -10.54
CA ARG A 979 -13.97 -32.91 -11.43
C ARG A 979 -15.25 -32.85 -10.61
N ASP A 980 -15.31 -31.90 -9.69
CA ASP A 980 -16.46 -31.76 -8.79
C ASP A 980 -17.73 -31.38 -9.57
N ARG A 981 -18.88 -31.81 -9.05
CA ARG A 981 -20.23 -31.54 -9.54
C ARG A 981 -20.96 -30.49 -8.71
N THR A 982 -20.40 -30.06 -7.57
CA THR A 982 -20.92 -28.93 -6.77
C THR A 982 -20.91 -27.60 -7.53
N GLY A 983 -20.03 -27.47 -8.53
CA GLY A 983 -19.75 -26.22 -9.22
C GLY A 983 -18.59 -25.42 -8.62
N ILE A 984 -17.92 -25.90 -7.56
CA ILE A 984 -16.79 -25.23 -6.93
C ILE A 984 -15.47 -25.83 -7.44
N TYR A 985 -14.47 -25.00 -7.73
CA TYR A 985 -13.09 -25.43 -7.95
C TYR A 985 -12.31 -25.42 -6.62
N LYS A 986 -11.77 -26.58 -6.25
CA LYS A 986 -10.96 -26.79 -5.04
C LYS A 986 -9.88 -27.83 -5.33
N LEU A 987 -8.69 -27.66 -4.74
CA LEU A 987 -7.62 -28.66 -4.79
C LEU A 987 -7.83 -29.78 -3.75
N SER A 988 -7.25 -30.95 -4.02
CA SER A 988 -7.22 -32.08 -3.08
C SER A 988 -6.44 -31.70 -1.81
N PRO A 989 -6.87 -32.09 -0.59
CA PRO A 989 -6.10 -31.89 0.65
C PRO A 989 -4.71 -32.54 0.66
N LYS A 990 -4.40 -33.42 -0.29
CA LYS A 990 -3.04 -33.98 -0.49
C LYS A 990 -2.10 -33.05 -1.26
N VAL A 991 -2.57 -31.96 -1.87
CA VAL A 991 -1.69 -30.90 -2.39
C VAL A 991 -1.05 -30.21 -1.19
N ARG A 992 0.26 -29.95 -1.27
CA ARG A 992 1.04 -29.33 -0.19
C ARG A 992 1.27 -27.84 -0.50
N SER A 993 1.70 -27.09 0.50
CA SER A 993 2.03 -25.67 0.41
C SER A 993 3.34 -25.41 1.17
N ASP A 994 4.21 -24.55 0.64
CA ASP A 994 5.44 -24.12 1.33
C ASP A 994 5.12 -23.26 2.56
N TRP A 995 4.08 -22.43 2.50
CA TRP A 995 3.57 -21.67 3.64
C TRP A 995 3.14 -22.57 4.80
N ASP A 996 2.24 -23.53 4.55
CA ASP A 996 1.73 -24.43 5.58
C ASP A 996 2.87 -25.28 6.21
N ARG A 997 3.95 -25.51 5.45
CA ARG A 997 5.17 -26.20 5.89
C ARG A 997 6.10 -25.26 6.67
N PHE A 998 6.20 -23.99 6.30
CA PHE A 998 6.87 -22.94 7.06
C PHE A 998 6.20 -22.79 8.43
N THR A 999 4.87 -22.61 8.47
CA THR A 999 4.09 -22.43 9.70
C THR A 999 4.31 -23.60 10.67
N ARG A 1000 4.13 -24.84 10.23
CA ARG A 1000 4.39 -26.04 11.06
C ARG A 1000 5.85 -26.18 11.55
N LEU A 1001 6.83 -25.69 10.80
CA LEU A 1001 8.24 -25.72 11.22
C LEU A 1001 8.54 -24.59 12.21
N ALA A 1002 8.05 -23.38 11.96
CA ALA A 1002 8.17 -22.24 12.85
C ALA A 1002 7.52 -22.52 14.21
N GLU A 1003 6.29 -23.01 14.21
CA GLU A 1003 5.53 -23.36 15.41
C GLU A 1003 6.18 -24.49 16.22
N ARG A 1004 6.71 -25.52 15.56
CA ARG A 1004 7.47 -26.58 16.21
C ARG A 1004 8.78 -26.08 16.80
N GLY A 1005 9.48 -25.17 16.12
CA GLY A 1005 10.69 -24.51 16.62
C GLY A 1005 10.41 -23.66 17.85
N LEU A 1006 9.38 -22.80 17.81
CA LEU A 1006 8.91 -22.00 18.94
C LEU A 1006 8.55 -22.87 20.15
N THR A 1007 7.74 -23.92 19.94
CA THR A 1007 7.35 -24.89 20.99
C THR A 1007 8.55 -25.62 21.62
N ARG A 1008 9.66 -25.77 20.89
CA ARG A 1008 10.91 -26.41 21.36
C ARG A 1008 11.88 -25.44 22.04
N GLY A 1009 11.67 -24.14 21.93
CA GLY A 1009 12.50 -23.10 22.54
C GLY A 1009 13.96 -23.04 22.03
N PRO A 1010 14.79 -22.15 22.58
CA PRO A 1010 16.13 -21.87 22.06
C PRO A 1010 17.12 -23.04 22.12
N SER A 1011 16.87 -24.07 22.93
CA SER A 1011 17.79 -25.21 23.09
C SER A 1011 17.63 -26.30 22.01
N ALA A 1012 16.47 -26.39 21.37
CA ALA A 1012 16.16 -27.44 20.39
C ALA A 1012 15.36 -26.96 19.17
N GLY A 1013 14.84 -25.73 19.18
CA GLY A 1013 14.00 -25.17 18.13
C GLY A 1013 14.74 -24.51 16.97
N ILE A 1014 15.99 -24.04 17.18
CA ILE A 1014 16.78 -23.33 16.14
C ILE A 1014 16.81 -24.09 14.80
N PRO A 1015 17.08 -25.41 14.72
CA PRO A 1015 17.11 -26.12 13.44
C PRO A 1015 15.76 -26.19 12.72
N ASP A 1016 14.64 -26.12 13.46
CA ASP A 1016 13.30 -26.08 12.88
C ASP A 1016 12.97 -24.69 12.33
N LEU A 1017 13.37 -23.62 13.04
CA LEU A 1017 13.23 -22.25 12.56
C LEU A 1017 14.14 -21.98 11.34
N GLU A 1018 15.38 -22.49 11.34
CA GLU A 1018 16.28 -22.40 10.17
C GLU A 1018 15.72 -23.20 8.98
N ALA A 1019 15.11 -24.37 9.22
CA ALA A 1019 14.42 -25.13 8.18
C ALA A 1019 13.13 -24.46 7.68
N ALA A 1020 12.46 -23.65 8.50
CA ALA A 1020 11.36 -22.79 8.08
C ALA A 1020 11.88 -21.65 7.19
N LEU A 1021 12.86 -20.87 7.66
CA LEU A 1021 13.42 -19.73 6.92
C LEU A 1021 14.08 -20.16 5.59
N ALA A 1022 14.63 -21.37 5.51
CA ALA A 1022 15.14 -21.97 4.27
C ALA A 1022 14.06 -22.28 3.20
N LEU A 1023 12.76 -22.14 3.51
CA LEU A 1023 11.68 -22.17 2.52
C LEU A 1023 11.48 -20.84 1.80
N VAL A 1024 11.94 -19.73 2.38
CA VAL A 1024 11.66 -18.40 1.83
C VAL A 1024 12.66 -18.08 0.73
N ARG A 1025 12.19 -18.12 -0.52
CA ARG A 1025 12.99 -17.95 -1.74
C ARG A 1025 13.05 -16.48 -2.22
N GLY A 1026 12.82 -15.53 -1.31
CA GLY A 1026 12.59 -14.11 -1.56
C GLY A 1026 11.19 -13.65 -1.13
N VAL A 1027 10.85 -12.39 -1.42
CA VAL A 1027 9.57 -11.75 -1.05
C VAL A 1027 8.36 -12.61 -1.45
N PRO A 1028 7.38 -12.87 -0.55
CA PRO A 1028 6.20 -13.68 -0.86
C PRO A 1028 5.45 -13.23 -2.12
N PHE A 1029 4.91 -14.21 -2.85
CA PHE A 1029 4.34 -14.07 -4.21
C PHE A 1029 5.28 -13.48 -5.29
N GLY A 1030 6.49 -13.04 -4.94
CA GLY A 1030 7.41 -12.30 -5.81
C GLY A 1030 7.30 -10.78 -5.67
N GLY A 1031 6.85 -10.25 -4.52
CA GLY A 1031 6.78 -8.81 -4.23
C GLY A 1031 5.52 -8.10 -4.72
N THR A 1032 4.90 -8.58 -5.79
CA THR A 1032 3.57 -8.13 -6.24
C THR A 1032 2.50 -9.19 -5.90
N PRO A 1033 1.94 -9.20 -4.66
CA PRO A 1033 0.85 -10.10 -4.33
C PRO A 1033 -0.40 -9.76 -5.19
N PRO A 1034 -1.16 -10.75 -5.66
CA PRO A 1034 -2.47 -10.47 -6.24
C PRO A 1034 -3.42 -9.98 -5.15
N ALA A 1035 -4.35 -9.08 -5.47
CA ALA A 1035 -5.21 -8.43 -4.49
C ALA A 1035 -6.00 -9.39 -3.58
N TRP A 1036 -6.46 -10.54 -4.12
CA TRP A 1036 -7.12 -11.59 -3.32
C TRP A 1036 -6.23 -12.20 -2.22
N ALA A 1037 -4.92 -11.99 -2.26
CA ALA A 1037 -3.94 -12.51 -1.30
C ALA A 1037 -3.43 -11.45 -0.32
N ALA A 1038 -3.87 -10.19 -0.39
CA ALA A 1038 -3.24 -9.07 0.34
C ALA A 1038 -3.19 -9.29 1.87
N ALA A 1039 -4.30 -9.73 2.50
CA ALA A 1039 -4.33 -10.06 3.93
C ALA A 1039 -3.33 -11.19 4.28
N ARG A 1040 -3.25 -12.23 3.44
CA ARG A 1040 -2.32 -13.36 3.61
C ARG A 1040 -0.85 -12.96 3.34
N TYR A 1041 -0.63 -11.95 2.51
CA TYR A 1041 0.71 -11.38 2.31
C TYR A 1041 1.21 -10.69 3.58
N GLN A 1042 0.36 -9.90 4.26
CA GLN A 1042 0.69 -9.32 5.57
C GLN A 1042 0.99 -10.40 6.62
N GLU A 1043 0.17 -11.46 6.68
CA GLU A 1043 0.37 -12.64 7.54
C GLU A 1043 1.77 -13.28 7.30
N MET A 1044 2.13 -13.49 6.02
CA MET A 1044 3.42 -14.06 5.63
C MET A 1044 4.60 -13.19 6.06
N LEU A 1045 4.59 -11.88 5.73
CA LEU A 1045 5.67 -10.97 6.12
C LEU A 1045 5.88 -10.94 7.65
N VAL A 1046 4.79 -10.89 8.41
CA VAL A 1046 4.84 -10.83 9.87
C VAL A 1046 5.42 -12.11 10.48
N ARG A 1047 4.97 -13.31 10.06
CA ARG A 1047 5.51 -14.57 10.61
C ARG A 1047 6.94 -14.85 10.18
N ILE A 1048 7.35 -14.40 8.99
CA ILE A 1048 8.75 -14.44 8.56
C ILE A 1048 9.59 -13.53 9.46
N THR A 1049 9.15 -12.29 9.69
CA THR A 1049 9.83 -11.33 10.57
C THR A 1049 9.92 -11.84 12.01
N ASP A 1050 8.84 -12.40 12.58
CA ASP A 1050 8.85 -13.06 13.89
C ASP A 1050 9.89 -14.21 13.95
N THR A 1051 9.98 -15.02 12.90
CA THR A 1051 10.92 -16.15 12.81
C THR A 1051 12.37 -15.68 12.72
N VAL A 1052 12.63 -14.61 11.96
CA VAL A 1052 13.96 -13.99 11.83
C VAL A 1052 14.38 -13.33 13.15
N HIS A 1053 13.50 -12.55 13.78
CA HIS A 1053 13.74 -11.93 15.09
C HIS A 1053 14.04 -12.98 16.17
N THR A 1054 13.25 -14.06 16.20
CA THR A 1054 13.47 -15.19 17.10
C THR A 1054 14.84 -15.83 16.90
N LEU A 1055 15.22 -16.12 15.64
CA LEU A 1055 16.53 -16.69 15.31
C LEU A 1055 17.68 -15.76 15.67
N ALA A 1056 17.58 -14.47 15.33
CA ALA A 1056 18.58 -13.46 15.65
C ALA A 1056 18.79 -13.34 17.16
N THR A 1057 17.70 -13.24 17.92
CA THR A 1057 17.71 -13.16 19.38
C THR A 1057 18.25 -14.44 20.02
N TRP A 1058 17.81 -15.63 19.59
CA TRP A 1058 18.28 -16.89 20.15
C TRP A 1058 19.76 -17.17 19.84
N HIS A 1059 20.23 -16.89 18.61
CA HIS A 1059 21.66 -16.98 18.29
C HIS A 1059 22.49 -16.00 19.14
N ARG A 1060 21.99 -14.77 19.34
CA ARG A 1060 22.64 -13.71 20.13
C ARG A 1060 22.66 -13.94 21.65
N GLN A 1061 21.62 -14.59 22.20
CA GLN A 1061 21.47 -14.91 23.63
C GLN A 1061 21.98 -16.29 24.03
N SER A 1062 22.35 -17.15 23.06
CA SER A 1062 22.88 -18.48 23.32
C SER A 1062 24.15 -18.48 24.18
N ALA A 1063 24.45 -19.59 24.87
CA ALA A 1063 25.63 -19.72 25.73
C ALA A 1063 26.99 -19.58 25.01
N ARG A 1064 26.99 -19.52 23.67
CA ARG A 1064 28.13 -19.16 22.80
C ARG A 1064 27.58 -18.41 21.57
N PRO A 1065 27.40 -17.07 21.64
CA PRO A 1065 26.70 -16.33 20.61
C PRO A 1065 27.31 -16.46 19.21
N ASP A 1066 26.52 -16.91 18.22
CA ASP A 1066 26.88 -16.84 16.80
C ASP A 1066 26.29 -15.56 16.19
N LEU A 1067 27.02 -14.45 16.35
CA LEU A 1067 26.62 -13.15 15.80
C LEU A 1067 26.62 -13.15 14.27
N ASP A 1068 27.37 -14.05 13.62
CA ASP A 1068 27.36 -14.16 12.16
C ASP A 1068 26.15 -14.96 11.65
N ALA A 1069 25.63 -15.92 12.42
CA ALA A 1069 24.30 -16.50 12.17
C ALA A 1069 23.21 -15.45 12.32
N ALA A 1070 23.25 -14.66 13.39
CA ALA A 1070 22.31 -13.56 13.61
C ALA A 1070 22.34 -12.55 12.43
N ARG A 1071 23.53 -12.11 11.98
CA ARG A 1071 23.67 -11.26 10.77
C ARG A 1071 23.12 -11.90 9.51
N ARG A 1072 23.30 -13.22 9.31
CA ARG A 1072 22.80 -13.94 8.12
C ARG A 1072 21.27 -13.94 8.07
N VAL A 1073 20.60 -14.24 9.18
CA VAL A 1073 19.13 -14.27 9.22
C VAL A 1073 18.52 -12.88 9.13
N ILE A 1074 19.13 -11.87 9.77
CA ILE A 1074 18.69 -10.46 9.65
C ILE A 1074 18.78 -9.96 8.21
N ARG A 1075 19.91 -10.21 7.51
CA ARG A 1075 20.00 -9.85 6.09
C ARG A 1075 18.91 -10.53 5.27
N GLN A 1076 18.72 -11.84 5.45
CA GLN A 1076 17.67 -12.58 4.72
C GLN A 1076 16.27 -12.00 5.01
N GLY A 1077 15.98 -11.55 6.24
CA GLY A 1077 14.73 -10.88 6.59
C GLY A 1077 14.56 -9.51 5.93
N LEU A 1078 15.62 -8.70 5.88
CA LEU A 1078 15.62 -7.40 5.21
C LEU A 1078 15.56 -7.53 3.67
N ASP A 1079 16.07 -8.64 3.10
CA ASP A 1079 15.86 -9.03 1.70
C ASP A 1079 14.38 -9.44 1.40
N ILE A 1080 13.49 -9.46 2.41
CA ILE A 1080 12.08 -9.87 2.33
C ILE A 1080 11.11 -8.73 2.71
N ASP A 1081 11.37 -8.01 3.80
CA ASP A 1081 10.63 -6.79 4.20
C ASP A 1081 11.65 -5.73 4.68
N ASP A 1082 12.10 -4.88 3.77
CA ASP A 1082 13.04 -3.79 4.07
C ASP A 1082 12.42 -2.70 4.98
N SER A 1083 11.10 -2.73 5.19
CA SER A 1083 10.39 -1.81 6.08
C SER A 1083 10.24 -2.34 7.51
N ALA A 1084 10.69 -3.57 7.81
CA ALA A 1084 10.56 -4.24 9.10
C ALA A 1084 11.54 -3.68 10.15
N GLU A 1085 11.14 -2.59 10.82
CA GLU A 1085 11.99 -1.82 11.75
C GLU A 1085 12.58 -2.65 12.91
N LEU A 1086 11.86 -3.66 13.40
CA LEU A 1086 12.32 -4.66 14.37
C LEU A 1086 13.66 -5.34 13.95
N LEU A 1087 13.88 -5.58 12.66
CA LEU A 1087 15.10 -6.21 12.16
C LEU A 1087 16.29 -5.25 12.17
N TYR A 1088 16.07 -3.93 12.10
CA TYR A 1088 17.10 -2.91 12.30
C TYR A 1088 17.45 -2.74 13.78
N GLN A 1089 16.45 -2.84 14.68
CA GLN A 1089 16.67 -2.90 16.13
C GLN A 1089 17.59 -4.10 16.48
N ASP A 1090 17.28 -5.30 15.96
CA ASP A 1090 18.15 -6.47 16.09
C ASP A 1090 19.55 -6.25 15.50
N TRP A 1091 19.64 -5.67 14.29
CA TRP A 1091 20.92 -5.40 13.63
C TRP A 1091 21.81 -4.50 14.51
N MET A 1092 21.27 -3.40 15.04
CA MET A 1092 21.98 -2.54 15.98
C MET A 1092 22.42 -3.27 17.25
N LEU A 1093 21.58 -4.13 17.82
CA LEU A 1093 21.92 -4.93 19.00
C LEU A 1093 23.03 -5.97 18.72
N ILE A 1094 23.04 -6.58 17.53
CA ILE A 1094 24.08 -7.52 17.08
C ILE A 1094 25.42 -6.81 16.87
N GLU A 1095 25.43 -5.67 16.17
CA GLU A 1095 26.67 -4.93 15.91
C GLU A 1095 27.26 -4.33 17.19
N ASN A 1096 26.43 -3.82 18.11
CA ASN A 1096 26.90 -3.40 19.42
C ASN A 1096 27.49 -4.57 20.23
N GLN A 1097 26.87 -5.74 20.22
CA GLN A 1097 27.39 -6.93 20.90
C GLN A 1097 28.69 -7.46 20.26
N ALA A 1098 28.96 -7.12 19.00
CA ALA A 1098 30.25 -7.33 18.33
C ALA A 1098 31.27 -6.20 18.55
N GLY A 1099 30.91 -5.11 19.24
CA GLY A 1099 31.73 -3.91 19.41
C GLY A 1099 31.82 -3.00 18.17
N ASN A 1100 31.02 -3.26 17.13
CA ASN A 1100 31.05 -2.57 15.86
C ASN A 1100 30.14 -1.33 15.85
N ARG A 1101 30.63 -0.22 16.41
CA ARG A 1101 29.91 1.06 16.45
C ARG A 1101 29.57 1.62 15.06
N GLU A 1102 30.40 1.32 14.06
CA GLU A 1102 30.14 1.75 12.68
C GLU A 1102 28.92 1.02 12.12
N GLY A 1103 28.83 -0.31 12.31
CA GLY A 1103 27.66 -1.11 11.93
C GLY A 1103 26.35 -0.69 12.60
N VAL A 1104 26.37 -0.28 13.89
CA VAL A 1104 25.19 0.27 14.57
C VAL A 1104 24.66 1.51 13.85
N ARG A 1105 25.56 2.43 13.49
CA ARG A 1105 25.22 3.64 12.74
C ARG A 1105 24.79 3.34 11.31
N THR A 1106 25.46 2.44 10.60
CA THR A 1106 25.05 2.01 9.24
C THR A 1106 23.63 1.44 9.24
N ALA A 1107 23.28 0.63 10.25
CA ALA A 1107 21.91 0.10 10.39
C ALA A 1107 20.88 1.22 10.53
N TYR A 1108 21.14 2.22 11.40
CA TYR A 1108 20.26 3.36 11.61
C TYR A 1108 20.17 4.29 10.39
N GLU A 1109 21.29 4.61 9.74
CA GLU A 1109 21.34 5.42 8.52
C GLU A 1109 20.61 4.73 7.34
N THR A 1110 20.68 3.40 7.25
CA THR A 1110 19.91 2.61 6.29
C THR A 1110 18.40 2.71 6.59
N LEU A 1111 18.00 2.54 7.85
CA LEU A 1111 16.60 2.69 8.27
C LEU A 1111 16.06 4.09 7.97
N LEU A 1112 16.81 5.16 8.27
CA LEU A 1112 16.42 6.54 7.95
C LEU A 1112 16.22 6.75 6.44
N THR A 1113 17.01 6.06 5.60
CA THR A 1113 16.86 6.11 4.14
C THR A 1113 15.58 5.42 3.68
N ILE A 1114 15.26 4.25 4.23
CA ILE A 1114 14.00 3.54 3.95
C ILE A 1114 12.78 4.33 4.47
N ASN A 1115 12.88 4.89 5.68
CA ASN A 1115 11.81 5.69 6.30
C ASN A 1115 11.51 6.95 5.47
N ARG A 1116 12.53 7.63 4.93
CA ARG A 1116 12.34 8.73 3.96
C ARG A 1116 11.67 8.28 2.66
N ARG A 1117 12.09 7.15 2.08
CA ARG A 1117 11.49 6.57 0.86
C ARG A 1117 9.99 6.23 1.04
N LEU A 1118 9.57 5.98 2.27
CA LEU A 1118 8.19 5.61 2.63
C LEU A 1118 7.35 6.78 3.19
N ASP A 1119 7.94 7.97 3.35
CA ASP A 1119 7.38 9.14 4.06
C ASP A 1119 6.82 8.79 5.45
N VAL A 1120 7.63 8.08 6.26
CA VAL A 1120 7.31 7.72 7.65
C VAL A 1120 8.40 8.12 8.62
N SER A 1121 8.01 8.39 9.88
CA SER A 1121 8.94 8.56 11.00
C SER A 1121 9.48 7.22 11.51
N THR A 1122 10.66 7.25 12.11
CA THR A 1122 11.23 6.17 12.93
C THR A 1122 10.42 5.97 14.22
N GLU A 1123 10.34 4.75 14.74
CA GLU A 1123 9.65 4.47 15.99
C GLU A 1123 10.47 4.92 17.23
N PRO A 1124 9.83 5.48 18.28
CA PRO A 1124 10.53 5.94 19.48
C PRO A 1124 11.33 4.85 20.22
N GLU A 1125 10.94 3.57 20.11
CA GLU A 1125 11.72 2.46 20.68
C GLU A 1125 13.04 2.27 19.92
N THR A 1126 13.05 2.41 18.59
CA THR A 1126 14.25 2.30 17.76
C THR A 1126 15.20 3.46 17.99
N GLU A 1127 14.68 4.68 18.11
CA GLU A 1127 15.47 5.87 18.43
C GLU A 1127 16.10 5.76 19.83
N ALA A 1128 15.31 5.37 20.85
CA ALA A 1128 15.81 5.11 22.20
C ALA A 1128 16.79 3.93 22.28
N ILE A 1129 16.70 2.94 21.38
CA ILE A 1129 17.74 1.91 21.21
C ILE A 1129 19.01 2.54 20.64
N TYR A 1130 18.93 3.26 19.52
CA TYR A 1130 20.09 3.89 18.89
C TYR A 1130 20.83 4.84 19.84
N GLU A 1131 20.12 5.78 20.48
CA GLU A 1131 20.70 6.68 21.48
C GLU A 1131 21.40 5.93 22.60
N ARG A 1132 20.76 4.90 23.17
CA ARG A 1132 21.34 4.10 24.26
C ARG A 1132 22.63 3.39 23.85
N LEU A 1133 22.70 2.86 22.63
CA LEU A 1133 23.88 2.16 22.11
C LEU A 1133 25.03 3.11 21.78
N VAL A 1134 24.74 4.31 21.27
CA VAL A 1134 25.74 5.36 21.07
C VAL A 1134 26.24 5.90 22.41
N ASN A 1135 25.33 6.29 23.31
CA ASN A 1135 25.65 6.98 24.56
C ASN A 1135 26.31 6.09 25.63
N ARG A 1136 25.97 4.79 25.73
CA ARG A 1136 26.70 3.85 26.62
C ARG A 1136 28.15 3.55 26.16
N SER A 1137 28.59 4.15 25.05
CA SER A 1137 29.91 3.91 24.45
C SER A 1137 30.87 5.11 24.55
N ALA A 1138 30.43 6.22 25.16
CA ALA A 1138 31.26 7.37 25.53
C ALA A 1138 31.84 7.21 26.95
#